data_AF-A0A8T7MJ94-F1
#
_entry.id   AF-A0A8T7MJ94-F1
#
_cell.length_a   1.000
_cell.length_b   1.000
_cell.length_c   1.000
_cell.angle_alpha   90.00
_cell.angle_beta   90.00
_cell.angle_gamma   90.00
#
_symmetry.space_group_name_H-M   'P 1'
#
loop_
_entity.id
_entity.type
_entity.pdbx_description
1 polymer ?
#
loop_
_entity_poly.entity_id
_entity_poly.type
_entity_poly.pdbx_seq_one_letter_code
_entity_poly.pdbx_strand_id
1 'polypeptide(L)'
;MSQRVYPEIESVLVADCGSNTTRVVLVEVVEQAYRFIARGEAPSTLEEPYNDVTIGVLNAIEVIQTHTGRQLLVGGRLLVPQQDDGTGIDAFVACSSAAEPLRVVVAGLVHNLSAESANRASHGTYTTVLDTISMDDYGDNPEYGQTASASDYDPDNPEAEFSPFASRKDRPNFALADADTPAGRTTRPTKKKKGGLALFNKRQRHGWKERQVAKLRRLAPNVVILAGGSDGAPIDSLLELIGVFLETNRQEALLANATGEIRRPLTVVYAANHEGREALIEKNQGQLELFLVDNIRPSLDRENLMPLQVQLAALYQERLLPTLSGYRRLTEMSSAPVNTTCSAVGLMTQFLAKDVADNRVLTADLGGSNAALFYADATDFVSMVRGGFGLSFGLSNVLTETTCDNLRRWLPFEIGDDELVHYALNKILRPQILPANQREVFIEGAFGREILLRLGSQLHSQTHAGQRNGQFDYNRLIGVGGPLVNINIWQAALLLLDGLQPPGGTETGLLELELDSTMLMAASGALAVFNPNAAAYLFRYDCLHRLGPVIVPIGEGSLGSPAVTVKMTTERGRVKQATVPYGSITLLPLRSDEKASLEIKPEGNFRIGRVARGSLVRTAAGQEMRGGALGLIIDARGRPIKFATDLAQRRLQVQSWHEVYSLALQQAENEDTSSDVDYLNMDMGNPSVGQPMTELVTGGGTPLNLRGQPMPEFDNTPPNPATKRPADRPAEAVPEPKKSKDKKGAKRK
;
A
#
# COMPACT_ATOMS: atom_id res chain seq x y z
N MET A 1 7.31 -36.39 -32.86
CA MET A 1 7.06 -35.10 -32.19
C MET A 1 8.30 -34.79 -31.37
N SER A 2 9.14 -33.86 -31.84
CA SER A 2 10.27 -33.36 -31.07
C SER A 2 9.73 -32.68 -29.82
N GLN A 3 10.01 -33.24 -28.64
CA GLN A 3 9.79 -32.55 -27.36
C GLN A 3 10.56 -31.23 -27.44
N ARG A 4 9.86 -30.10 -27.39
CA ARG A 4 10.50 -28.83 -27.09
C ARG A 4 11.04 -28.96 -25.67
N VAL A 5 12.34 -29.23 -25.56
CA VAL A 5 13.08 -29.07 -24.31
C VAL A 5 13.10 -27.57 -24.06
N TYR A 6 12.28 -27.10 -23.12
CA TYR A 6 12.47 -25.76 -22.59
C TYR A 6 13.79 -25.80 -21.81
N PRO A 7 14.72 -24.85 -22.02
CA PRO A 7 15.91 -24.78 -21.19
C PRO A 7 15.48 -24.65 -19.72
N GLU A 8 16.11 -25.42 -18.86
CA GLU A 8 15.93 -25.31 -17.42
C GLU A 8 16.46 -23.94 -17.00
N ILE A 9 15.63 -23.13 -16.33
CA ILE A 9 15.98 -21.77 -15.97
C ILE A 9 16.69 -21.84 -14.62
N GLU A 10 18.02 -21.76 -14.62
CA GLU A 10 18.81 -21.89 -13.40
C GLU A 10 19.17 -20.52 -12.81
N SER A 11 19.27 -19.47 -13.63
CA SER A 11 19.62 -18.12 -13.20
C SER A 11 18.71 -17.04 -13.77
N VAL A 12 18.25 -16.12 -12.90
CA VAL A 12 17.36 -15.03 -13.27
C VAL A 12 17.84 -13.71 -12.67
N LEU A 13 17.91 -12.67 -13.49
CA LEU A 13 17.98 -11.29 -13.01
C LEU A 13 16.59 -10.68 -12.92
N VAL A 14 16.28 -10.05 -11.79
CA VAL A 14 15.03 -9.34 -11.59
C VAL A 14 15.30 -7.87 -11.29
N ALA A 15 14.82 -6.97 -12.16
CA ALA A 15 14.96 -5.53 -11.98
C ALA A 15 13.69 -4.90 -11.38
N ASP A 16 13.85 -4.09 -10.33
CA ASP A 16 12.84 -3.16 -9.83
C ASP A 16 13.31 -1.72 -10.07
N CYS A 17 12.67 -1.06 -11.04
CA CYS A 17 13.01 0.29 -11.46
C CYS A 17 12.16 1.31 -10.70
N GLY A 18 12.69 1.87 -9.62
CA GLY A 18 12.05 2.94 -8.83
C GLY A 18 12.40 4.34 -9.34
N SER A 19 11.77 5.37 -8.75
CA SER A 19 12.00 6.78 -9.12
C SER A 19 13.37 7.32 -8.69
N ASN A 20 13.86 6.86 -7.54
CA ASN A 20 15.14 7.28 -6.96
C ASN A 20 16.27 6.30 -7.30
N THR A 21 15.94 5.02 -7.21
CA THR A 21 16.91 3.94 -7.24
C THR A 21 16.37 2.79 -8.09
N THR A 22 17.22 2.26 -8.95
CA THR A 22 17.02 1.00 -9.66
C THR A 22 17.76 -0.12 -8.95
N ARG A 23 17.07 -1.22 -8.71
CA ARG A 23 17.62 -2.41 -8.04
C ARG A 23 17.54 -3.59 -8.97
N VAL A 24 18.57 -4.42 -8.96
CA VAL A 24 18.58 -5.69 -9.67
C VAL A 24 19.00 -6.77 -8.70
N VAL A 25 18.32 -7.91 -8.71
CA VAL A 25 18.66 -9.07 -7.89
C VAL A 25 18.95 -10.27 -8.79
N LEU A 26 19.98 -11.01 -8.44
CA LEU A 26 20.36 -12.28 -9.06
C LEU A 26 19.81 -13.42 -8.19
N VAL A 27 19.00 -14.27 -8.81
CA VAL A 27 18.36 -15.43 -8.20
C VAL A 27 18.83 -16.66 -8.95
N GLU A 28 19.31 -17.68 -8.24
CA GLU A 28 19.83 -18.91 -8.84
C GLU A 28 19.37 -20.16 -8.11
N VAL A 29 19.39 -21.29 -8.81
CA VAL A 29 19.18 -22.61 -8.19
C VAL A 29 20.44 -23.02 -7.42
N VAL A 30 20.31 -23.12 -6.09
CA VAL A 30 21.33 -23.64 -5.18
C VAL A 30 20.73 -24.83 -4.44
N GLU A 31 21.39 -25.98 -4.50
CA GLU A 31 20.91 -27.23 -3.88
C GLU A 31 19.43 -27.54 -4.22
N GLN A 32 19.06 -27.40 -5.50
CA GLN A 32 17.71 -27.63 -6.04
C GLN A 32 16.62 -26.62 -5.61
N ALA A 33 16.98 -25.51 -4.96
CA ALA A 33 16.06 -24.44 -4.59
C ALA A 33 16.54 -23.07 -5.11
N TYR A 34 15.62 -22.22 -5.56
CA TYR A 34 15.97 -20.85 -5.94
C TYR A 34 16.36 -20.04 -4.69
N ARG A 35 17.47 -19.32 -4.77
CA ARG A 35 18.03 -18.51 -3.69
C ARG A 35 18.45 -17.13 -4.18
N PHE A 36 18.34 -16.16 -3.28
CA PHE A 36 18.99 -14.87 -3.44
C PHE A 36 20.52 -15.03 -3.44
N ILE A 37 21.19 -14.57 -4.50
CA ILE A 37 22.66 -14.64 -4.64
C ILE A 37 23.31 -13.28 -4.40
N ALA A 38 22.83 -12.26 -5.11
CA ALA A 38 23.41 -10.93 -5.07
C ALA A 38 22.38 -9.85 -5.43
N ARG A 39 22.62 -8.64 -4.94
CA ARG A 39 21.85 -7.44 -5.27
C ARG A 39 22.80 -6.36 -5.78
N GLY A 40 22.39 -5.71 -6.87
CA GLY A 40 22.96 -4.48 -7.36
C GLY A 40 21.99 -3.31 -7.16
N GLU A 41 22.55 -2.15 -6.84
CA GLU A 41 21.78 -0.91 -6.68
C GLU A 41 22.48 0.23 -7.39
N ALA A 42 21.72 1.03 -8.14
CA ALA A 42 22.21 2.22 -8.80
C ALA A 42 21.16 3.34 -8.77
N PRO A 43 21.58 4.63 -8.82
CA PRO A 43 20.64 5.74 -9.04
C PRO A 43 19.83 5.52 -10.31
N SER A 44 18.54 5.85 -10.25
CA SER A 44 17.67 5.79 -11.43
C SER A 44 18.01 6.92 -12.41
N THR A 45 18.01 6.61 -13.70
CA THR A 45 18.46 7.48 -14.79
C THR A 45 17.31 8.03 -15.62
N LEU A 46 16.24 8.46 -14.92
CA LEU A 46 14.98 8.93 -15.53
C LEU A 46 15.05 10.37 -16.04
N GLU A 47 16.00 11.14 -15.53
CA GLU A 47 16.20 12.54 -15.88
C GLU A 47 17.40 12.72 -16.83
N GLU A 48 17.49 13.89 -17.44
CA GLU A 48 18.67 14.32 -18.19
C GLU A 48 19.93 14.26 -17.30
N PRO A 49 21.11 13.92 -17.85
CA PRO A 49 21.43 13.80 -19.28
C PRO A 49 21.15 12.42 -19.88
N TYR A 50 20.66 11.46 -19.09
CA TYR A 50 20.51 10.08 -19.54
C TYR A 50 19.13 9.82 -20.14
N ASN A 51 18.08 10.17 -19.39
CA ASN A 51 16.69 10.01 -19.80
C ASN A 51 16.40 8.60 -20.37
N ASP A 52 16.90 7.56 -19.70
CA ASP A 52 16.74 6.14 -20.06
C ASP A 52 16.93 5.27 -18.81
N VAL A 53 15.84 4.65 -18.34
CA VAL A 53 15.84 3.79 -17.14
C VAL A 53 16.78 2.59 -17.25
N THR A 54 17.06 2.10 -18.45
CA THR A 54 17.89 0.92 -18.65
C THR A 54 19.35 1.16 -18.30
N ILE A 55 19.81 2.41 -18.30
CA ILE A 55 21.17 2.75 -17.84
C ILE A 55 21.30 2.44 -16.35
N GLY A 56 20.33 2.83 -15.53
CA GLY A 56 20.27 2.45 -14.11
C GLY A 56 20.23 0.93 -13.91
N VAL A 57 19.51 0.19 -14.75
CA VAL A 57 19.48 -1.28 -14.72
C VAL A 57 20.86 -1.86 -15.02
N LEU A 58 21.53 -1.40 -16.07
CA LEU A 58 22.86 -1.89 -16.46
C LEU A 58 23.91 -1.57 -15.38
N ASN A 59 23.88 -0.36 -14.81
CA ASN A 59 24.76 0.02 -13.71
C ASN A 59 24.55 -0.89 -12.49
N ALA A 60 23.29 -1.21 -12.15
CA ALA A 60 23.00 -2.15 -11.06
C ALA A 60 23.50 -3.56 -11.39
N ILE A 61 23.42 -4.02 -12.64
CA ILE A 61 24.00 -5.31 -13.06
C ILE A 61 25.53 -5.29 -12.94
N GLU A 62 26.19 -4.18 -13.29
CA GLU A 62 27.65 -4.04 -13.13
C GLU A 62 28.09 -4.15 -11.66
N VAL A 63 27.27 -3.64 -10.73
CA VAL A 63 27.49 -3.87 -9.29
C VAL A 63 27.47 -5.37 -8.99
N ILE A 64 26.49 -6.13 -9.50
CA ILE A 64 26.44 -7.59 -9.33
C ILE A 64 27.67 -8.27 -9.94
N GLN A 65 28.10 -7.89 -11.16
CA GLN A 65 29.32 -8.45 -11.77
C GLN A 65 30.55 -8.24 -10.89
N THR A 66 30.66 -7.05 -10.29
CA THR A 66 31.78 -6.69 -9.41
C THR A 66 31.77 -7.54 -8.13
N HIS A 67 30.58 -7.79 -7.56
CA HIS A 67 30.45 -8.54 -6.30
C HIS A 67 30.60 -10.05 -6.49
N THR A 68 30.14 -10.59 -7.62
CA THR A 68 30.12 -12.03 -7.90
C THR A 68 31.33 -12.50 -8.70
N GLY A 69 32.01 -11.59 -9.41
CA GLY A 69 33.03 -11.94 -10.42
C GLY A 69 32.45 -12.56 -11.71
N ARG A 70 31.12 -12.73 -11.79
CA ARG A 70 30.42 -13.31 -12.94
C ARG A 70 30.24 -12.26 -14.02
N GLN A 71 30.63 -12.57 -15.26
CA GLN A 71 30.33 -11.71 -16.41
C GLN A 71 28.86 -11.90 -16.82
N LEU A 72 28.06 -10.85 -16.69
CA LEU A 72 26.63 -10.80 -17.01
C LEU A 72 26.34 -9.95 -18.25
N LEU A 73 27.26 -9.05 -18.61
CA LEU A 73 27.12 -8.10 -19.71
C LEU A 73 28.28 -8.23 -20.72
N VAL A 74 27.95 -8.09 -22.01
CA VAL A 74 28.92 -7.96 -23.11
C VAL A 74 28.50 -6.79 -23.99
N GLY A 75 29.33 -5.74 -24.08
CA GLY A 75 29.03 -4.55 -24.87
C GLY A 75 27.73 -3.83 -24.47
N GLY A 76 27.40 -3.82 -23.17
CA GLY A 76 26.17 -3.19 -22.64
C GLY A 76 24.87 -3.97 -22.93
N ARG A 77 24.98 -5.26 -23.27
CA ARG A 77 23.86 -6.19 -23.48
C ARG A 77 23.97 -7.36 -22.52
N LEU A 78 22.83 -7.89 -22.09
CA LEU A 78 22.76 -9.11 -21.30
C LEU A 78 23.35 -10.28 -22.09
N LEU A 79 24.20 -11.06 -21.43
CA LEU A 79 24.70 -12.32 -21.94
C LEU A 79 23.67 -13.41 -21.58
N VAL A 80 22.93 -13.91 -22.57
CA VAL A 80 21.86 -14.91 -22.42
C VAL A 80 21.98 -15.95 -23.53
N PRO A 81 21.88 -17.27 -23.25
CA PRO A 81 21.65 -17.90 -21.93
C PRO A 81 22.92 -17.94 -21.06
N GLN A 82 22.80 -18.49 -19.85
CA GLN A 82 23.97 -18.87 -19.04
C GLN A 82 24.84 -19.88 -19.79
N GLN A 83 26.16 -19.77 -19.63
CA GLN A 83 27.16 -20.68 -20.20
C GLN A 83 27.65 -21.67 -19.13
N ASP A 84 28.30 -22.74 -19.57
CA ASP A 84 28.82 -23.81 -18.68
C ASP A 84 29.85 -23.31 -17.65
N ASP A 85 30.55 -22.20 -17.94
CA ASP A 85 31.50 -21.56 -17.03
C ASP A 85 30.82 -20.64 -16.00
N GLY A 86 29.50 -20.58 -16.00
CA GLY A 86 28.68 -19.73 -15.14
C GLY A 86 28.53 -18.30 -15.66
N THR A 87 29.10 -17.90 -16.81
CA THR A 87 28.87 -16.56 -17.37
C THR A 87 27.45 -16.43 -17.95
N GLY A 88 26.93 -15.20 -18.03
CA GLY A 88 25.58 -14.92 -18.54
C GLY A 88 24.47 -15.19 -17.53
N ILE A 89 23.22 -15.24 -17.96
CA ILE A 89 22.01 -15.62 -17.21
C ILE A 89 20.95 -16.22 -18.14
N ASP A 90 19.99 -16.97 -17.62
CA ASP A 90 18.95 -17.61 -18.44
C ASP A 90 17.75 -16.70 -18.73
N ALA A 91 17.42 -15.82 -17.80
CA ALA A 91 16.29 -14.91 -17.96
C ALA A 91 16.49 -13.57 -17.24
N PHE A 92 15.86 -12.53 -17.78
CA PHE A 92 15.73 -11.23 -17.13
C PHE A 92 14.26 -10.86 -17.05
N VAL A 93 13.78 -10.36 -15.92
CA VAL A 93 12.43 -9.84 -15.73
C VAL A 93 12.47 -8.50 -15.03
N ALA A 94 11.46 -7.64 -15.26
CA ALA A 94 11.44 -6.31 -14.67
C ALA A 94 10.05 -5.89 -14.17
N CYS A 95 10.03 -5.11 -13.09
CA CYS A 95 8.92 -4.26 -12.68
C CYS A 95 9.37 -2.80 -12.51
N SER A 96 8.42 -1.88 -12.46
CA SER A 96 8.73 -0.47 -12.27
C SER A 96 7.67 0.32 -11.51
N SER A 97 8.14 1.27 -10.72
CA SER A 97 7.38 2.39 -10.12
C SER A 97 7.99 3.75 -10.51
N ALA A 98 8.83 3.76 -11.56
CA ALA A 98 9.53 4.95 -12.02
C ALA A 98 8.64 5.89 -12.84
N ALA A 99 7.63 5.35 -13.54
CA ALA A 99 6.71 6.18 -14.30
C ALA A 99 5.82 7.01 -13.37
N GLU A 100 5.49 8.23 -13.79
CA GLU A 100 4.61 9.12 -13.05
C GLU A 100 3.21 8.51 -12.85
N PRO A 101 2.54 8.75 -11.71
CA PRO A 101 1.18 8.28 -11.50
C PRO A 101 0.19 8.84 -12.52
N LEU A 102 -0.87 8.07 -12.82
CA LEU A 102 -1.94 8.52 -13.70
C LEU A 102 -2.68 9.71 -13.07
N ARG A 103 -2.62 10.87 -13.71
CA ARG A 103 -3.22 12.12 -13.20
C ARG A 103 -4.72 12.14 -13.51
N VAL A 104 -5.55 12.14 -12.48
CA VAL A 104 -7.01 12.05 -12.61
C VAL A 104 -7.72 13.28 -12.03
N VAL A 105 -8.80 13.70 -12.66
CA VAL A 105 -9.79 14.59 -12.05
C VAL A 105 -11.07 13.81 -11.81
N VAL A 106 -11.60 13.89 -10.59
CA VAL A 106 -12.86 13.22 -10.22
C VAL A 106 -14.01 14.20 -10.40
N ALA A 107 -15.03 13.82 -11.14
CA ALA A 107 -16.27 14.57 -11.29
C ALA A 107 -17.44 13.76 -10.72
N GLY A 108 -17.96 14.21 -9.58
CA GLY A 108 -19.08 13.56 -8.87
C GLY A 108 -20.37 14.38 -8.93
N LEU A 109 -21.52 13.73 -8.75
CA LEU A 109 -22.78 14.47 -8.55
C LEU A 109 -22.89 15.10 -7.15
N VAL A 110 -22.27 14.48 -6.15
CA VAL A 110 -22.30 14.90 -4.73
C VAL A 110 -20.91 14.69 -4.16
N HIS A 111 -20.33 15.74 -3.58
CA HIS A 111 -18.95 15.76 -3.08
C HIS A 111 -18.67 14.61 -2.10
N ASN A 112 -19.41 14.56 -0.99
CA ASN A 112 -19.21 13.59 0.09
C ASN A 112 -19.76 12.18 -0.20
N LEU A 113 -20.17 11.88 -1.44
CA LEU A 113 -20.78 10.60 -1.78
C LEU A 113 -20.21 10.00 -3.04
N SER A 114 -20.55 10.54 -4.21
CA SER A 114 -20.17 9.96 -5.50
C SER A 114 -18.73 10.33 -5.87
N ALA A 115 -18.32 11.57 -5.62
CA ALA A 115 -16.93 11.96 -5.77
C ALA A 115 -16.03 11.22 -4.77
N GLU A 116 -16.44 11.13 -3.49
CA GLU A 116 -15.65 10.41 -2.49
C GLU A 116 -15.50 8.91 -2.81
N SER A 117 -16.54 8.26 -3.37
CA SER A 117 -16.44 6.87 -3.86
C SER A 117 -15.41 6.75 -4.99
N ALA A 118 -15.40 7.69 -5.92
CA ALA A 118 -14.44 7.73 -7.02
C ALA A 118 -13.01 8.07 -6.55
N ASN A 119 -12.85 8.94 -5.54
CA ASN A 119 -11.56 9.21 -4.91
C ASN A 119 -11.00 7.94 -4.25
N ARG A 120 -11.83 7.20 -3.51
CA ARG A 120 -11.44 5.91 -2.93
C ARG A 120 -11.02 4.89 -3.99
N ALA A 121 -11.80 4.73 -5.06
CA ALA A 121 -11.40 3.88 -6.18
C ALA A 121 -10.07 4.31 -6.81
N SER A 122 -9.88 5.61 -7.05
CA SER A 122 -8.66 6.15 -7.64
C SER A 122 -7.45 5.83 -6.76
N HIS A 123 -7.57 6.08 -5.46
CA HIS A 123 -6.56 5.73 -4.45
C HIS A 123 -6.38 4.23 -4.23
N GLY A 124 -7.07 3.33 -4.95
CA GLY A 124 -6.71 1.91 -4.99
C GLY A 124 -5.68 1.55 -6.06
N THR A 125 -5.31 2.51 -6.91
CA THR A 125 -4.47 2.32 -8.09
C THR A 125 -3.36 3.36 -8.14
N TYR A 126 -2.43 3.19 -9.06
CA TYR A 126 -1.28 4.08 -9.23
C TYR A 126 -1.69 5.42 -9.89
N THR A 127 -2.49 6.21 -9.17
CA THR A 127 -3.07 7.49 -9.62
C THR A 127 -2.74 8.62 -8.64
N THR A 128 -2.80 9.84 -9.16
CA THR A 128 -2.83 11.07 -8.37
C THR A 128 -4.10 11.84 -8.72
N VAL A 129 -4.98 12.02 -7.73
CA VAL A 129 -6.17 12.87 -7.86
C VAL A 129 -5.71 14.32 -7.79
N LEU A 130 -5.89 15.06 -8.90
CA LEU A 130 -5.49 16.46 -8.99
C LEU A 130 -6.52 17.39 -8.35
N ASP A 131 -7.80 17.08 -8.53
CA ASP A 131 -8.92 17.89 -8.04
C ASP A 131 -10.23 17.09 -8.10
N THR A 132 -11.23 17.54 -7.36
CA THR A 132 -12.60 17.03 -7.37
C THR A 132 -13.56 18.13 -7.84
N ILE A 133 -14.38 17.81 -8.82
CA ILE A 133 -15.49 18.64 -9.31
C ILE A 133 -16.78 18.00 -8.82
N SER A 134 -17.64 18.76 -8.14
CA SER A 134 -18.97 18.28 -7.79
C SER A 134 -20.09 19.23 -8.25
N MET A 135 -21.28 18.66 -8.49
CA MET A 135 -22.45 19.45 -8.88
C MET A 135 -23.05 20.25 -7.72
N ASP A 136 -22.73 19.90 -6.47
CA ASP A 136 -23.11 20.65 -5.27
C ASP A 136 -22.09 21.74 -4.88
N ASP A 137 -20.92 21.79 -5.53
CA ASP A 137 -19.89 22.83 -5.37
C ASP A 137 -20.22 24.09 -6.20
N TYR A 138 -21.34 24.76 -5.91
CA TYR A 138 -21.71 26.02 -6.58
C TYR A 138 -20.87 27.26 -6.18
N GLY A 139 -19.87 27.08 -5.30
CA GLY A 139 -19.08 28.15 -4.70
C GLY A 139 -19.85 28.78 -3.53
N ASP A 140 -19.18 28.92 -2.38
CA ASP A 140 -19.67 29.44 -1.09
C ASP A 140 -20.23 28.40 -0.12
N ASN A 141 -19.47 27.34 0.19
CA ASN A 141 -19.73 26.57 1.40
C ASN A 141 -18.49 26.49 2.32
N PRO A 142 -18.43 27.30 3.39
CA PRO A 142 -17.27 27.40 4.27
C PRO A 142 -17.04 26.18 5.17
N GLU A 143 -17.95 25.19 5.18
CA GLU A 143 -17.75 23.90 5.87
C GLU A 143 -16.82 22.95 5.12
N TYR A 144 -16.71 23.07 3.80
CA TYR A 144 -15.71 22.37 3.00
C TYR A 144 -14.46 23.22 3.04
N GLY A 145 -13.55 22.87 3.95
CA GLY A 145 -12.36 23.67 4.24
C GLY A 145 -11.73 24.20 2.96
N GLN A 146 -11.54 25.53 2.92
CA GLN A 146 -10.51 26.14 2.11
C GLN A 146 -9.17 25.50 2.51
N THR A 147 -8.88 24.33 1.95
CA THR A 147 -7.52 24.07 1.51
C THR A 147 -7.40 25.00 0.30
N ALA A 148 -6.84 26.19 0.54
CA ALA A 148 -6.28 26.93 -0.58
C ALA A 148 -5.27 25.96 -1.19
N SER A 149 -5.64 25.30 -2.29
CA SER A 149 -4.69 24.48 -3.00
C SER A 149 -3.66 25.46 -3.58
N ALA A 150 -2.40 25.05 -3.71
CA ALA A 150 -1.42 25.87 -4.43
C ALA A 150 -1.89 26.22 -5.86
N SER A 151 -2.88 25.49 -6.39
CA SER A 151 -3.51 25.76 -7.68
C SER A 151 -4.51 26.93 -7.67
N ASP A 152 -4.99 27.36 -6.50
CA ASP A 152 -5.88 28.52 -6.37
C ASP A 152 -5.10 29.84 -6.22
N TYR A 153 -3.78 29.76 -6.08
CA TYR A 153 -2.89 30.93 -6.03
C TYR A 153 -2.62 31.45 -7.44
N ASP A 154 -3.16 32.62 -7.74
CA ASP A 154 -2.83 33.42 -8.92
C ASP A 154 -1.79 34.48 -8.52
N PRO A 155 -0.51 34.35 -8.92
CA PRO A 155 0.53 35.30 -8.56
C PRO A 155 0.32 36.69 -9.16
N ASP A 156 -0.56 36.82 -10.16
CA ASP A 156 -0.86 38.09 -10.85
C ASP A 156 -2.14 38.77 -10.30
N ASN A 157 -2.79 38.19 -9.27
CA ASN A 157 -3.96 38.78 -8.63
C ASN A 157 -3.57 39.68 -7.44
N PRO A 158 -3.67 41.03 -7.54
CA PRO A 158 -3.32 41.94 -6.45
C PRO A 158 -4.30 41.89 -5.25
N GLU A 159 -5.43 41.18 -5.36
CA GLU A 159 -6.38 40.94 -4.26
C GLU A 159 -6.17 39.59 -3.54
N ALA A 160 -5.17 38.79 -3.93
CA ALA A 160 -4.82 37.56 -3.23
C ALA A 160 -4.12 37.88 -1.89
N GLU A 161 -4.89 38.24 -0.87
CA GLU A 161 -4.37 38.74 0.42
C GLU A 161 -3.56 37.71 1.23
N PHE A 162 -3.55 36.41 0.88
CA PHE A 162 -2.92 35.39 1.72
C PHE A 162 -2.20 34.29 0.94
N SER A 163 -0.92 34.10 1.28
CA SER A 163 -0.18 32.88 0.94
C SER A 163 -0.79 31.68 1.69
N PRO A 164 -1.02 30.53 1.02
CA PRO A 164 -1.46 29.30 1.68
C PRO A 164 -0.43 28.75 2.68
N PHE A 165 0.79 29.30 2.69
CA PHE A 165 1.89 28.95 3.59
C PHE A 165 1.99 29.85 4.83
N ALA A 166 1.13 30.87 4.99
CA ALA A 166 1.17 31.76 6.15
C ALA A 166 0.65 31.08 7.43
N SER A 167 1.35 31.29 8.56
CA SER A 167 0.98 30.71 9.84
C SER A 167 -0.41 31.19 10.30
N ARG A 168 -1.20 30.30 10.92
CA ARG A 168 -2.54 30.64 11.44
C ARG A 168 -2.52 31.76 12.51
N LYS A 169 -1.34 32.08 13.06
CA LYS A 169 -1.14 33.08 14.11
C LYS A 169 -1.07 34.53 13.60
N ASP A 170 -0.92 34.73 12.29
CA ASP A 170 -0.83 36.06 11.68
C ASP A 170 -2.18 36.61 11.18
N ARG A 171 -3.29 35.94 11.50
CA ARG A 171 -4.64 36.45 11.22
C ARG A 171 -5.07 37.39 12.36
N PRO A 172 -5.25 38.71 12.13
CA PRO A 172 -5.70 39.59 13.19
C PRO A 172 -7.12 39.23 13.63
N ASN A 173 -7.30 39.03 14.94
CA ASN A 173 -8.60 38.93 15.60
C ASN A 173 -9.33 40.28 15.46
N PHE A 174 -10.33 40.37 14.59
CA PHE A 174 -11.34 41.42 14.72
C PHE A 174 -12.40 40.99 15.71
N ALA A 175 -12.13 41.27 16.99
CA ALA A 175 -13.16 41.49 17.99
C ALA A 175 -13.26 42.99 18.23
N LEU A 176 -14.37 43.60 17.85
CA LEU A 176 -14.83 44.86 18.43
C LEU A 176 -16.33 44.73 18.71
N ALA A 177 -16.64 44.67 20.00
CA ALA A 177 -17.93 45.07 20.53
C ALA A 177 -17.94 46.59 20.61
N ASP A 178 -19.04 47.22 20.20
CA ASP A 178 -19.54 48.43 20.87
C ASP A 178 -21.05 48.52 20.72
N ALA A 179 -21.67 48.83 21.85
CA ALA A 179 -23.09 49.06 22.03
C ALA A 179 -23.43 50.51 21.68
N ASP A 180 -24.47 50.75 20.88
CA ASP A 180 -25.57 51.67 21.18
C ASP A 180 -26.52 51.90 19.98
N THR A 181 -27.82 51.96 20.29
CA THR A 181 -28.95 52.55 19.52
C THR A 181 -29.64 51.75 18.38
N PRO A 182 -30.95 51.99 18.10
CA PRO A 182 -32.06 51.32 18.79
C PRO A 182 -33.01 50.54 17.84
N ALA A 183 -33.90 49.76 18.47
CA ALA A 183 -34.91 48.90 17.87
C ALA A 183 -35.73 49.54 16.72
N GLY A 184 -35.71 48.88 15.55
CA GLY A 184 -36.49 49.25 14.36
C GLY A 184 -37.18 48.05 13.70
N ARG A 185 -38.46 47.84 14.09
CA ARG A 185 -39.57 47.17 13.37
C ARG A 185 -39.26 46.04 12.36
N THR A 186 -39.65 44.83 12.76
CA THR A 186 -40.00 43.71 11.88
C THR A 186 -41.06 44.14 10.85
N THR A 187 -40.70 44.19 9.57
CA THR A 187 -41.66 44.19 8.45
C THR A 187 -41.57 42.85 7.73
N ARG A 188 -42.71 42.15 7.63
CA ARG A 188 -42.87 40.90 6.88
C ARG A 188 -42.43 41.09 5.42
N PRO A 189 -41.66 40.17 4.81
CA PRO A 189 -41.37 40.26 3.40
C PRO A 189 -42.64 39.92 2.60
N THR A 190 -43.08 40.89 1.81
CA THR A 190 -44.10 40.72 0.76
C THR A 190 -43.55 39.83 -0.35
N LYS A 191 -44.43 38.98 -0.89
CA LYS A 191 -44.17 38.02 -1.98
C LYS A 191 -43.42 38.67 -3.16
N LYS A 192 -42.11 38.43 -3.29
CA LYS A 192 -41.36 38.69 -4.53
C LYS A 192 -41.52 37.53 -5.52
N LYS A 193 -41.75 37.91 -6.78
CA LYS A 193 -42.16 37.07 -7.92
C LYS A 193 -41.21 35.91 -8.21
N LYS A 194 -41.79 34.72 -8.44
CA LYS A 194 -41.14 33.44 -8.83
C LYS A 194 -40.29 33.46 -10.13
N GLY A 195 -40.14 34.61 -10.81
CA GLY A 195 -39.36 34.72 -12.05
C GLY A 195 -37.89 35.12 -11.89
N GLY A 196 -37.50 35.73 -10.76
CA GLY A 196 -36.13 36.22 -10.54
C GLY A 196 -35.13 35.15 -10.11
N LEU A 197 -35.57 34.15 -9.34
CA LEU A 197 -34.70 33.10 -8.80
C LEU A 197 -34.14 32.18 -9.91
N ALA A 198 -34.93 31.93 -10.96
CA ALA A 198 -34.51 31.11 -12.10
C ALA A 198 -33.46 31.80 -12.99
N LEU A 199 -33.51 33.13 -13.13
CA LEU A 199 -32.49 33.91 -13.84
C LEU A 199 -31.21 34.08 -13.01
N PHE A 200 -31.32 34.21 -11.69
CA PHE A 200 -30.18 34.28 -10.78
C PHE A 200 -29.40 32.95 -10.76
N ASN A 201 -30.10 31.81 -10.66
CA ASN A 201 -29.50 30.47 -10.74
C ASN A 201 -28.89 30.16 -12.12
N LYS A 202 -29.45 30.69 -13.23
CA LYS A 202 -28.86 30.51 -14.58
C LYS A 202 -27.53 31.24 -14.76
N ARG A 203 -27.38 32.47 -14.21
CA ARG A 203 -26.12 33.23 -14.30
C ARG A 203 -24.99 32.59 -13.49
N GLN A 204 -25.28 32.10 -12.28
CA GLN A 204 -24.28 31.38 -11.48
C GLN A 204 -23.90 30.03 -12.11
N ARG A 205 -24.84 29.31 -12.73
CA ARG A 205 -24.57 28.07 -13.48
C ARG A 205 -23.66 28.27 -14.69
N HIS A 206 -23.78 29.39 -15.40
CA HIS A 206 -22.90 29.68 -16.54
C HIS A 206 -21.46 29.94 -16.10
N GLY A 207 -21.28 30.79 -15.08
CA GLY A 207 -19.96 31.02 -14.47
C GLY A 207 -19.36 29.75 -13.86
N TRP A 208 -20.19 28.87 -13.28
CA TRP A 208 -19.71 27.58 -12.78
C TRP A 208 -19.14 26.71 -13.90
N LYS A 209 -19.86 26.52 -15.01
CA LYS A 209 -19.37 25.72 -16.14
C LYS A 209 -18.05 26.26 -16.68
N GLU A 210 -17.96 27.58 -16.90
CA GLU A 210 -16.75 28.24 -17.39
C GLU A 210 -15.56 28.03 -16.44
N ARG A 211 -15.77 28.16 -15.12
CA ARG A 211 -14.75 27.87 -14.11
C ARG A 211 -14.29 26.42 -14.16
N GLN A 212 -15.20 25.46 -14.29
CA GLN A 212 -14.82 24.04 -14.37
C GLN A 212 -14.07 23.71 -15.67
N VAL A 213 -14.44 24.32 -16.79
CA VAL A 213 -13.69 24.21 -18.05
C VAL A 213 -12.29 24.78 -17.88
N ALA A 214 -12.15 25.99 -17.35
CA ALA A 214 -10.84 26.61 -17.10
C ALA A 214 -9.98 25.76 -16.17
N LYS A 215 -10.58 25.21 -15.10
CA LYS A 215 -9.92 24.30 -14.16
C LYS A 215 -9.39 23.04 -14.85
N LEU A 216 -10.21 22.33 -15.64
CA LEU A 216 -9.78 21.13 -16.36
C LEU A 216 -8.64 21.41 -17.34
N ARG A 217 -8.70 22.55 -18.06
CA ARG A 217 -7.63 22.98 -18.98
C ARG A 217 -6.33 23.30 -18.25
N ARG A 218 -6.41 23.98 -17.09
CA ARG A 218 -5.26 24.29 -16.24
C ARG A 218 -4.60 23.01 -15.68
N LEU A 219 -5.42 22.08 -15.19
CA LEU A 219 -4.94 20.84 -14.60
C LEU A 219 -4.38 19.88 -15.65
N ALA A 220 -4.93 19.88 -16.88
CA ALA A 220 -4.56 18.99 -17.97
C ALA A 220 -4.46 17.51 -17.51
N PRO A 221 -5.55 16.91 -17.00
CA PRO A 221 -5.53 15.54 -16.49
C PRO A 221 -5.34 14.52 -17.62
N ASN A 222 -4.77 13.36 -17.30
CA ASN A 222 -4.74 12.23 -18.23
C ASN A 222 -6.14 11.62 -18.40
N VAL A 223 -6.92 11.59 -17.32
CA VAL A 223 -8.25 10.98 -17.26
C VAL A 223 -9.20 11.83 -16.42
N VAL A 224 -10.44 11.96 -16.87
CA VAL A 224 -11.54 12.48 -16.05
C VAL A 224 -12.48 11.33 -15.69
N ILE A 225 -12.78 11.17 -14.40
CA ILE A 225 -13.71 10.15 -13.92
C ILE A 225 -15.06 10.81 -13.73
N LEU A 226 -16.11 10.28 -14.36
CA LEU A 226 -17.49 10.71 -14.10
C LEU A 226 -18.20 9.68 -13.23
N ALA A 227 -18.55 10.07 -12.01
CA ALA A 227 -19.22 9.22 -11.05
C ALA A 227 -20.53 9.84 -10.53
N GLY A 228 -21.49 8.98 -10.18
CA GLY A 228 -22.71 9.36 -9.48
C GLY A 228 -24.00 8.99 -10.20
N GLY A 229 -25.09 9.21 -9.48
CA GLY A 229 -26.40 8.65 -9.81
C GLY A 229 -26.46 7.19 -9.35
N SER A 230 -27.43 6.86 -8.50
CA SER A 230 -27.81 5.47 -8.30
C SER A 230 -28.43 4.93 -9.59
N ASP A 231 -28.38 3.62 -9.78
CA ASP A 231 -29.14 3.01 -10.88
C ASP A 231 -30.64 3.32 -10.69
N GLY A 232 -31.31 3.72 -11.77
CA GLY A 232 -32.68 4.24 -11.77
C GLY A 232 -32.82 5.75 -11.55
N ALA A 233 -31.72 6.47 -11.29
CA ALA A 233 -31.78 7.91 -11.01
C ALA A 233 -31.84 8.78 -12.28
N PRO A 234 -32.41 10.00 -12.20
CA PRO A 234 -32.36 10.97 -13.30
C PRO A 234 -30.93 11.36 -13.69
N ILE A 235 -30.71 11.63 -14.99
CA ILE A 235 -29.38 11.83 -15.57
C ILE A 235 -29.05 13.30 -15.90
N ASP A 236 -29.93 14.25 -15.61
CA ASP A 236 -29.76 15.66 -16.01
C ASP A 236 -28.42 16.27 -15.53
N SER A 237 -28.07 16.03 -14.27
CA SER A 237 -26.82 16.52 -13.68
C SER A 237 -25.58 15.86 -14.29
N LEU A 238 -25.68 14.59 -14.70
CA LEU A 238 -24.59 13.91 -15.42
C LEU A 238 -24.39 14.52 -16.80
N LEU A 239 -25.48 14.81 -17.51
CA LEU A 239 -25.42 15.46 -18.82
C LEU A 239 -24.85 16.89 -18.74
N GLU A 240 -25.02 17.58 -17.61
CA GLU A 240 -24.40 18.88 -17.34
C GLU A 240 -22.88 18.75 -17.21
N LEU A 241 -22.37 17.81 -16.41
CA LEU A 241 -20.93 17.50 -16.30
C LEU A 241 -20.32 17.07 -17.64
N ILE A 242 -21.02 16.22 -18.40
CA ILE A 242 -20.58 15.84 -19.77
C ILE A 242 -20.45 17.07 -20.66
N GLY A 243 -21.33 18.07 -20.48
CA GLY A 243 -21.24 19.34 -21.18
C GLY A 243 -20.00 20.17 -20.84
N VAL A 244 -19.44 20.04 -19.63
CA VAL A 244 -18.14 20.63 -19.23
C VAL A 244 -17.01 19.94 -19.99
N PHE A 245 -17.01 18.61 -20.06
CA PHE A 245 -15.94 17.84 -20.70
C PHE A 245 -15.88 18.07 -22.21
N LEU A 246 -17.05 18.06 -22.86
CA LEU A 246 -17.14 18.35 -24.30
C LEU A 246 -16.63 19.76 -24.63
N GLU A 247 -17.00 20.75 -23.81
CA GLU A 247 -16.55 22.12 -24.01
C GLU A 247 -15.04 22.27 -23.76
N THR A 248 -14.52 21.58 -22.75
CA THR A 248 -13.07 21.51 -22.47
C THR A 248 -12.33 20.93 -23.68
N ASN A 249 -12.75 19.77 -24.16
CA ASN A 249 -12.15 19.10 -25.31
C ASN A 249 -12.23 19.95 -26.59
N ARG A 250 -13.35 20.64 -26.81
CA ARG A 250 -13.52 21.57 -27.95
C ARG A 250 -12.50 22.71 -27.91
N GLN A 251 -12.30 23.33 -26.75
CA GLN A 251 -11.33 24.42 -26.59
C GLN A 251 -9.89 23.93 -26.77
N GLU A 252 -9.57 22.75 -26.24
CA GLU A 252 -8.25 22.12 -26.41
C GLU A 252 -7.97 21.74 -27.87
N ALA A 253 -8.96 21.23 -28.59
CA ALA A 253 -8.84 20.95 -30.02
C ALA A 253 -8.63 22.24 -30.86
N LEU A 254 -9.31 23.33 -30.50
CA LEU A 254 -9.10 24.64 -31.15
C LEU A 254 -7.68 25.16 -30.91
N LEU A 255 -7.17 25.02 -29.68
CA LEU A 255 -5.81 25.42 -29.34
C LEU A 255 -4.79 24.57 -30.11
N ALA A 256 -4.96 23.24 -30.11
CA ALA A 256 -4.12 22.31 -30.86
C ALA A 256 -4.06 22.65 -32.35
N ASN A 257 -5.21 22.95 -32.98
CA ASN A 257 -5.26 23.38 -34.37
C ASN A 257 -4.55 24.72 -34.61
N ALA A 258 -4.61 25.65 -33.65
CA ALA A 258 -3.94 26.94 -33.75
C ALA A 258 -2.42 26.84 -33.54
N THR A 259 -1.94 25.93 -32.68
CA THR A 259 -0.52 25.73 -32.38
C THR A 259 0.16 24.69 -33.28
N GLY A 260 -0.63 23.88 -34.01
CA GLY A 260 -0.15 22.73 -34.78
C GLY A 260 0.21 21.52 -33.91
N GLU A 261 -0.13 21.54 -32.62
CA GLU A 261 0.11 20.42 -31.72
C GLU A 261 -0.88 19.27 -31.99
N ILE A 262 -0.41 18.04 -31.88
CA ILE A 262 -1.28 16.86 -31.91
C ILE A 262 -1.70 16.56 -30.47
N ARG A 263 -2.95 16.89 -30.13
CA ARG A 263 -3.55 16.56 -28.83
C ARG A 263 -4.55 15.41 -28.97
N ARG A 264 -4.50 14.46 -28.04
CA ARG A 264 -5.53 13.41 -27.96
C ARG A 264 -6.83 13.98 -27.39
N PRO A 265 -7.99 13.43 -27.79
CA PRO A 265 -9.24 13.68 -27.10
C PRO A 265 -9.13 13.45 -25.60
N LEU A 266 -9.87 14.23 -24.82
CA LEU A 266 -9.98 14.04 -23.38
C LEU A 266 -10.54 12.62 -23.10
N THR A 267 -9.80 11.85 -22.30
CA THR A 267 -10.21 10.52 -21.86
C THR A 267 -11.15 10.62 -20.66
N VAL A 268 -12.32 9.99 -20.76
CA VAL A 268 -13.34 9.96 -19.70
C VAL A 268 -13.66 8.51 -19.32
N VAL A 269 -13.52 8.18 -18.04
CA VAL A 269 -14.02 6.93 -17.47
C VAL A 269 -15.39 7.19 -16.84
N TYR A 270 -16.43 6.65 -17.46
CA TYR A 270 -17.80 6.75 -16.98
C TYR A 270 -18.11 5.60 -16.01
N ALA A 271 -18.24 5.95 -14.73
CA ALA A 271 -18.47 5.06 -13.60
C ALA A 271 -19.80 5.41 -12.88
N ALA A 272 -20.77 5.89 -13.64
CA ALA A 272 -22.07 6.39 -13.18
C ALA A 272 -23.21 5.43 -13.61
N ASN A 273 -24.45 5.82 -13.31
CA ASN A 273 -25.63 4.99 -13.54
C ASN A 273 -25.80 4.54 -15.00
N HIS A 274 -26.35 3.34 -15.20
CA HIS A 274 -26.45 2.76 -16.54
C HIS A 274 -27.35 3.57 -17.50
N GLU A 275 -28.36 4.29 -16.99
CA GLU A 275 -29.27 5.10 -17.81
C GLU A 275 -28.59 6.23 -18.56
N GLY A 276 -27.48 6.77 -18.02
CA GLY A 276 -26.78 7.87 -18.66
C GLY A 276 -25.89 7.45 -19.84
N ARG A 277 -25.64 6.15 -20.02
CA ARG A 277 -24.70 5.63 -21.03
C ARG A 277 -25.13 5.93 -22.46
N GLU A 278 -26.39 5.70 -22.80
CA GLU A 278 -26.90 5.93 -24.17
C GLU A 278 -26.85 7.43 -24.52
N ALA A 279 -27.36 8.27 -23.63
CA ALA A 279 -27.34 9.73 -23.81
C ALA A 279 -25.91 10.29 -23.86
N LEU A 280 -24.97 9.73 -23.09
CA LEU A 280 -23.55 10.07 -23.17
C LEU A 280 -22.98 9.74 -24.57
N ILE A 281 -23.22 8.53 -25.08
CA ILE A 281 -22.72 8.10 -26.39
C ILE A 281 -23.27 9.01 -27.50
N GLU A 282 -24.58 9.27 -27.47
CA GLU A 282 -25.26 10.15 -28.43
C GLU A 282 -24.68 11.57 -28.40
N LYS A 283 -24.49 12.14 -27.21
CA LYS A 283 -23.95 13.50 -27.04
C LYS A 283 -22.47 13.60 -27.36
N ASN A 284 -21.70 12.54 -27.13
CA ASN A 284 -20.26 12.53 -27.36
C ASN A 284 -19.91 12.66 -28.85
N GLN A 285 -20.63 11.95 -29.73
CA GLN A 285 -20.37 11.92 -31.18
C GLN A 285 -18.90 11.66 -31.55
N GLY A 286 -18.16 10.92 -30.72
CA GLY A 286 -16.74 10.62 -30.91
C GLY A 286 -15.77 11.75 -30.54
N GLN A 287 -16.21 12.80 -29.84
CA GLN A 287 -15.35 13.92 -29.45
C GLN A 287 -14.43 13.60 -28.27
N LEU A 288 -14.91 12.78 -27.32
CA LEU A 288 -14.19 12.28 -26.15
C LEU A 288 -13.85 10.80 -26.35
N GLU A 289 -12.74 10.37 -25.76
CA GLU A 289 -12.44 8.95 -25.61
C GLU A 289 -13.16 8.42 -24.37
N LEU A 290 -14.05 7.44 -24.53
CA LEU A 290 -14.91 6.96 -23.45
C LEU A 290 -14.58 5.52 -23.04
N PHE A 291 -14.43 5.30 -21.74
CA PHE A 291 -14.40 3.98 -21.11
C PHE A 291 -15.63 3.86 -20.20
N LEU A 292 -16.51 2.90 -20.48
CA LEU A 292 -17.71 2.67 -19.67
C LEU A 292 -17.45 1.51 -18.71
N VAL A 293 -17.58 1.77 -17.40
CA VAL A 293 -17.47 0.75 -16.35
C VAL A 293 -18.75 0.65 -15.55
N ASP A 294 -18.90 -0.41 -14.76
CA ASP A 294 -20.04 -0.57 -13.86
C ASP A 294 -20.10 0.58 -12.84
N ASN A 295 -21.33 0.93 -12.45
CA ASN A 295 -21.58 2.02 -11.54
C ASN A 295 -20.87 1.76 -10.19
N ILE A 296 -20.04 2.71 -9.74
CA ILE A 296 -19.31 2.57 -8.48
C ILE A 296 -20.23 2.74 -7.26
N ARG A 297 -21.42 3.29 -7.46
CA ARG A 297 -22.45 3.41 -6.43
C ARG A 297 -23.84 3.08 -6.99
N PRO A 298 -24.14 1.79 -7.25
CA PRO A 298 -25.44 1.36 -7.81
C PRO A 298 -26.64 1.78 -6.94
N SER A 299 -26.45 1.86 -5.62
CA SER A 299 -27.45 2.38 -4.68
C SER A 299 -26.79 3.21 -3.59
N LEU A 300 -27.56 3.99 -2.84
CA LEU A 300 -27.03 4.86 -1.79
C LEU A 300 -26.25 4.12 -0.70
N ASP A 301 -26.54 2.85 -0.46
CA ASP A 301 -25.91 2.04 0.59
C ASP A 301 -24.89 1.03 0.03
N ARG A 302 -24.75 0.91 -1.29
CA ARG A 302 -23.88 -0.07 -1.93
C ARG A 302 -22.81 0.60 -2.77
N GLU A 303 -21.56 0.30 -2.44
CA GLU A 303 -20.37 0.74 -3.18
C GLU A 303 -19.73 -0.44 -3.93
N ASN A 304 -19.17 -0.18 -5.11
CA ASN A 304 -18.47 -1.14 -5.96
C ASN A 304 -17.25 -0.50 -6.65
N LEU A 305 -16.11 -0.44 -5.96
CA LEU A 305 -14.94 0.30 -6.44
C LEU A 305 -14.14 -0.41 -7.54
N MET A 306 -14.20 -1.75 -7.57
CA MET A 306 -13.33 -2.59 -8.40
C MET A 306 -13.39 -2.28 -9.91
N PRO A 307 -14.56 -2.06 -10.55
CA PRO A 307 -14.64 -1.80 -11.99
C PRO A 307 -13.82 -0.57 -12.41
N LEU A 308 -13.87 0.50 -11.60
CA LEU A 308 -13.10 1.72 -11.85
C LEU A 308 -11.60 1.47 -11.60
N GLN A 309 -11.23 0.74 -10.54
CA GLN A 309 -9.85 0.39 -10.24
C GLN A 309 -9.19 -0.41 -11.38
N VAL A 310 -9.88 -1.45 -11.89
CA VAL A 310 -9.39 -2.26 -13.01
C VAL A 310 -9.14 -1.38 -14.25
N GLN A 311 -10.06 -0.47 -14.55
CA GLN A 311 -9.94 0.40 -15.72
C GLN A 311 -8.80 1.42 -15.58
N LEU A 312 -8.60 2.01 -14.39
CA LEU A 312 -7.50 2.93 -14.12
C LEU A 312 -6.14 2.22 -14.18
N ALA A 313 -6.05 1.01 -13.62
CA ALA A 313 -4.84 0.19 -13.70
C ALA A 313 -4.50 -0.18 -15.16
N ALA A 314 -5.50 -0.54 -15.96
CA ALA A 314 -5.31 -0.80 -17.39
C ALA A 314 -4.82 0.44 -18.15
N LEU A 315 -5.43 1.61 -17.90
CA LEU A 315 -4.98 2.87 -18.52
C LEU A 315 -3.54 3.22 -18.14
N TYR A 316 -3.16 3.01 -16.89
CA TYR A 316 -1.78 3.20 -16.47
C TYR A 316 -0.83 2.27 -17.23
N GLN A 317 -1.13 0.96 -17.25
CA GLN A 317 -0.29 -0.06 -17.86
C GLN A 317 -0.15 0.12 -19.39
N GLU A 318 -1.23 0.50 -20.06
CA GLU A 318 -1.27 0.62 -21.52
C GLU A 318 -0.74 1.97 -22.03
N ARG A 319 -0.80 3.03 -21.21
CA ARG A 319 -0.57 4.40 -21.69
C ARG A 319 0.52 5.18 -20.96
N LEU A 320 0.66 5.01 -19.66
CA LEU A 320 1.62 5.78 -18.86
C LEU A 320 2.91 5.00 -18.63
N LEU A 321 2.83 3.72 -18.30
CA LEU A 321 4.04 2.91 -18.14
C LEU A 321 4.90 2.89 -19.43
N PRO A 322 4.32 2.82 -20.66
CA PRO A 322 5.10 2.88 -21.89
C PRO A 322 5.74 4.23 -22.21
N THR A 323 5.36 5.32 -21.52
CA THR A 323 6.03 6.62 -21.67
C THR A 323 7.28 6.74 -20.82
N LEU A 324 7.57 5.76 -19.96
CA LEU A 324 8.81 5.69 -19.21
C LEU A 324 10.00 5.70 -20.18
N SER A 325 10.93 6.62 -19.97
CA SER A 325 12.12 6.73 -20.81
C SER A 325 12.96 5.45 -20.71
N GLY A 326 13.29 4.84 -21.85
CA GLY A 326 13.94 3.53 -21.90
C GLY A 326 12.99 2.31 -21.86
N TYR A 327 11.67 2.50 -21.74
CA TYR A 327 10.70 1.40 -21.60
C TYR A 327 10.79 0.36 -22.72
N ARG A 328 10.95 0.80 -23.97
CA ARG A 328 11.07 -0.10 -25.13
C ARG A 328 12.23 -1.06 -24.95
N ARG A 329 13.41 -0.54 -24.58
CA ARG A 329 14.62 -1.35 -24.37
C ARG A 329 14.46 -2.25 -23.14
N LEU A 330 13.84 -1.76 -22.06
CA LEU A 330 13.53 -2.56 -20.88
C LEU A 330 12.62 -3.76 -21.23
N THR A 331 11.60 -3.53 -22.07
CA THR A 331 10.70 -4.58 -22.56
C THR A 331 11.43 -5.57 -23.48
N GLU A 332 12.31 -5.09 -24.36
CA GLU A 332 13.14 -5.94 -25.23
C GLU A 332 14.12 -6.82 -24.42
N MET A 333 14.56 -6.38 -23.24
CA MET A 333 15.40 -7.16 -22.32
C MET A 333 14.58 -8.19 -21.50
N SER A 334 13.31 -7.91 -21.23
CA SER A 334 12.47 -8.69 -20.30
C SER A 334 11.85 -9.93 -20.95
N SER A 335 11.91 -11.05 -20.24
CA SER A 335 11.32 -12.34 -20.62
C SER A 335 9.83 -12.43 -20.29
N ALA A 336 9.30 -11.45 -19.54
CA ALA A 336 7.89 -11.30 -19.19
C ALA A 336 7.45 -9.82 -19.33
N PRO A 337 6.13 -9.53 -19.44
CA PRO A 337 5.65 -8.16 -19.47
C PRO A 337 6.12 -7.36 -18.25
N VAL A 338 6.59 -6.13 -18.47
CA VAL A 338 6.99 -5.23 -17.39
C VAL A 338 5.75 -4.77 -16.63
N ASN A 339 5.63 -5.17 -15.37
CA ASN A 339 4.50 -4.81 -14.50
C ASN A 339 4.87 -3.68 -13.54
N THR A 340 3.86 -3.16 -12.84
CA THR A 340 4.11 -2.15 -11.79
C THR A 340 4.69 -2.79 -10.53
N THR A 341 5.53 -2.06 -9.80
CA THR A 341 6.02 -2.50 -8.48
C THR A 341 4.86 -2.79 -7.52
N CYS A 342 3.80 -1.95 -7.53
CA CYS A 342 2.60 -2.16 -6.72
C CYS A 342 1.87 -3.46 -7.06
N SER A 343 1.79 -3.83 -8.34
CA SER A 343 1.20 -5.11 -8.77
C SER A 343 2.02 -6.30 -8.28
N ALA A 344 3.34 -6.19 -8.31
CA ALA A 344 4.25 -7.23 -7.82
C ALA A 344 4.13 -7.41 -6.29
N VAL A 345 4.18 -6.32 -5.52
CA VAL A 345 4.02 -6.36 -4.07
C VAL A 345 2.63 -6.89 -3.68
N GLY A 346 1.57 -6.39 -4.32
CA GLY A 346 0.19 -6.84 -4.07
C GLY A 346 -0.03 -8.33 -4.38
N LEU A 347 0.66 -8.88 -5.39
CA LEU A 347 0.64 -10.32 -5.66
C LEU A 347 1.26 -11.13 -4.52
N MET A 348 2.40 -10.68 -3.98
CA MET A 348 3.06 -11.34 -2.86
C MET A 348 2.27 -11.23 -1.55
N THR A 349 1.60 -10.10 -1.31
CA THR A 349 0.68 -9.95 -0.17
C THR A 349 -0.47 -10.96 -0.25
N GLN A 350 -1.09 -11.12 -1.42
CA GLN A 350 -2.15 -12.12 -1.63
C GLN A 350 -1.64 -13.56 -1.50
N PHE A 351 -0.45 -13.84 -2.00
CA PHE A 351 0.19 -15.15 -1.85
C PHE A 351 0.33 -15.50 -0.37
N LEU A 352 0.87 -14.59 0.45
CA LEU A 352 1.03 -14.78 1.88
C LEU A 352 -0.29 -15.00 2.62
N ALA A 353 -1.31 -14.21 2.30
CA ALA A 353 -2.62 -14.32 2.92
C ALA A 353 -3.26 -15.71 2.70
N LYS A 354 -2.95 -16.36 1.57
CA LYS A 354 -3.44 -17.69 1.20
C LYS A 354 -2.51 -18.83 1.63
N ASP A 355 -1.24 -18.54 1.89
CA ASP A 355 -0.23 -19.54 2.24
C ASP A 355 -0.51 -20.24 3.58
N VAL A 356 -1.24 -19.56 4.46
CA VAL A 356 -1.38 -19.93 5.86
C VAL A 356 -2.85 -19.60 6.23
N ALA A 357 -3.65 -20.59 6.65
CA ALA A 357 -5.06 -20.39 7.06
C ALA A 357 -5.27 -19.26 8.10
N ASP A 358 -6.33 -18.47 7.97
CA ASP A 358 -6.59 -17.32 8.85
C ASP A 358 -5.45 -16.25 8.87
N ASN A 359 -4.59 -16.22 7.86
CA ASN A 359 -3.57 -15.18 7.72
C ASN A 359 -4.22 -13.92 7.14
N ARG A 360 -4.05 -12.79 7.82
CA ARG A 360 -4.55 -11.48 7.42
C ARG A 360 -3.37 -10.53 7.40
N VAL A 361 -2.95 -10.17 6.19
CA VAL A 361 -1.66 -9.53 5.94
C VAL A 361 -1.89 -8.09 5.55
N LEU A 362 -1.19 -7.19 6.22
CA LEU A 362 -1.01 -5.82 5.79
C LEU A 362 0.44 -5.62 5.37
N THR A 363 0.65 -5.26 4.11
CA THR A 363 1.95 -4.82 3.60
C THR A 363 1.93 -3.31 3.44
N ALA A 364 2.90 -2.62 4.03
CA ALA A 364 3.09 -1.19 3.93
C ALA A 364 4.35 -0.88 3.12
N ASP A 365 4.16 -0.32 1.93
CA ASP A 365 5.21 0.13 1.03
C ASP A 365 5.36 1.64 1.15
N LEU A 366 6.46 2.10 1.75
CA LEU A 366 6.79 3.52 1.87
C LEU A 366 7.96 3.83 0.96
N GLY A 367 7.69 4.49 -0.17
CA GLY A 367 8.68 4.82 -1.20
C GLY A 367 9.08 6.29 -1.24
N GLY A 368 9.93 6.62 -2.22
CA GLY A 368 10.37 8.00 -2.48
C GLY A 368 9.29 8.84 -3.18
N SER A 369 8.56 8.27 -4.14
CA SER A 369 7.49 8.98 -4.86
C SER A 369 6.10 8.68 -4.35
N ASN A 370 5.86 7.45 -3.88
CA ASN A 370 4.53 6.98 -3.51
C ASN A 370 4.58 6.24 -2.19
N ALA A 371 3.40 6.10 -1.59
CA ALA A 371 3.17 5.18 -0.50
C ALA A 371 1.97 4.29 -0.84
N ALA A 372 2.00 3.06 -0.37
CA ALA A 372 0.92 2.12 -0.58
C ALA A 372 0.71 1.19 0.62
N LEU A 373 -0.53 0.77 0.82
CA LEU A 373 -0.91 -0.32 1.70
C LEU A 373 -1.63 -1.39 0.89
N PHE A 374 -1.29 -2.65 1.15
CA PHE A 374 -1.93 -3.81 0.56
C PHE A 374 -2.45 -4.69 1.68
N TYR A 375 -3.77 -4.86 1.72
CA TYR A 375 -4.44 -5.81 2.60
C TYR A 375 -4.82 -7.05 1.82
N ALA A 376 -4.59 -8.23 2.40
CA ALA A 376 -5.14 -9.47 1.88
C ALA A 376 -5.49 -10.44 3.02
N ASP A 377 -6.57 -11.19 2.81
CA ASP A 377 -6.91 -12.39 3.56
C ASP A 377 -7.26 -13.54 2.59
N ALA A 378 -7.91 -14.60 3.09
CA ALA A 378 -8.28 -15.75 2.28
C ALA A 378 -9.27 -15.41 1.14
N THR A 379 -10.09 -14.38 1.31
CA THR A 379 -11.18 -14.01 0.39
C THR A 379 -10.93 -12.67 -0.31
N ASP A 380 -10.43 -11.69 0.42
CA ASP A 380 -10.41 -10.29 0.01
C ASP A 380 -9.00 -9.77 -0.22
N PHE A 381 -8.89 -8.86 -1.19
CA PHE A 381 -7.69 -8.07 -1.45
C PHE A 381 -8.10 -6.62 -1.65
N VAL A 382 -7.44 -5.71 -0.94
CA VAL A 382 -7.67 -4.27 -1.06
C VAL A 382 -6.32 -3.57 -1.12
N SER A 383 -6.14 -2.73 -2.12
CA SER A 383 -4.98 -1.84 -2.24
C SER A 383 -5.37 -0.40 -1.97
N MET A 384 -4.46 0.33 -1.33
CA MET A 384 -4.50 1.78 -1.14
C MET A 384 -3.16 2.32 -1.63
N VAL A 385 -3.13 2.97 -2.78
CA VAL A 385 -1.93 3.53 -3.41
C VAL A 385 -2.12 5.03 -3.56
N ARG A 386 -1.23 5.81 -2.94
CA ARG A 386 -1.22 7.28 -3.03
C ARG A 386 -0.02 7.72 -3.87
N GLY A 387 -0.29 7.99 -5.15
CA GLY A 387 0.69 8.57 -6.07
C GLY A 387 1.11 9.97 -5.60
N GLY A 388 2.42 10.21 -5.49
CA GLY A 388 2.95 11.49 -5.02
C GLY A 388 2.96 11.66 -3.49
N PHE A 389 2.79 10.59 -2.71
CA PHE A 389 2.85 10.58 -1.23
C PHE A 389 4.09 9.86 -0.68
N GLY A 390 5.23 10.00 -1.35
CA GLY A 390 6.51 9.45 -0.87
C GLY A 390 7.39 10.46 -0.13
N LEU A 391 8.46 9.97 0.50
CA LEU A 391 9.36 10.77 1.34
C LEU A 391 10.42 11.58 0.58
N SER A 392 10.50 11.42 -0.74
CA SER A 392 11.43 12.18 -1.60
C SER A 392 10.69 13.22 -2.44
N PHE A 393 9.79 12.77 -3.31
CA PHE A 393 9.09 13.63 -4.27
C PHE A 393 7.75 14.15 -3.72
N GLY A 394 7.22 13.53 -2.67
CA GLY A 394 5.84 13.74 -2.23
C GLY A 394 5.64 14.62 -1.00
N LEU A 395 6.69 15.15 -0.38
CA LEU A 395 6.57 15.85 0.91
C LEU A 395 5.67 17.09 0.87
N SER A 396 5.59 17.81 -0.26
CA SER A 396 4.66 18.94 -0.42
C SER A 396 3.21 18.51 -0.30
N ASN A 397 2.84 17.40 -0.93
CA ASN A 397 1.48 16.87 -0.88
C ASN A 397 1.12 16.41 0.54
N VAL A 398 2.11 15.92 1.30
CA VAL A 398 1.91 15.61 2.72
C VAL A 398 1.66 16.88 3.52
N LEU A 399 2.42 17.96 3.27
CA LEU A 399 2.21 19.26 3.92
C LEU A 399 0.85 19.89 3.61
N THR A 400 0.27 19.63 2.45
CA THR A 400 -1.10 20.11 2.14
C THR A 400 -2.18 19.35 2.91
N GLU A 401 -1.88 18.16 3.42
CA GLU A 401 -2.84 17.29 4.11
C GLU A 401 -2.57 17.15 5.61
N THR A 402 -1.47 17.71 6.15
CA THR A 402 -1.15 17.67 7.57
C THR A 402 -0.69 19.04 8.10
N THR A 403 -0.58 19.15 9.42
CA THR A 403 -0.09 20.36 10.08
C THR A 403 1.31 20.14 10.63
N CYS A 404 2.09 21.21 10.78
CA CYS A 404 3.40 21.13 11.42
C CYS A 404 3.31 20.59 12.87
N ASP A 405 2.22 20.86 13.59
CA ASP A 405 1.98 20.27 14.93
C ASP A 405 1.83 18.76 14.88
N ASN A 406 1.18 18.24 13.83
CA ASN A 406 1.02 16.81 13.61
C ASN A 406 2.35 16.12 13.31
N LEU A 407 3.25 16.79 12.59
CA LEU A 407 4.61 16.29 12.37
C LEU A 407 5.45 16.38 13.65
N ARG A 408 5.47 17.56 14.28
CA ARG A 408 6.24 17.87 15.49
C ARG A 408 5.96 16.93 16.65
N ARG A 409 4.73 16.42 16.79
CA ARG A 409 4.37 15.51 17.90
C ARG A 409 5.19 14.22 17.94
N TRP A 410 5.80 13.83 16.81
CA TRP A 410 6.62 12.63 16.68
C TRP A 410 8.11 12.87 16.95
N LEU A 411 8.52 14.12 17.20
CA LEU A 411 9.93 14.48 17.27
C LEU A 411 10.43 14.59 18.73
N PRO A 412 11.60 14.03 19.06
CA PRO A 412 12.16 14.08 20.42
C PRO A 412 12.89 15.41 20.73
N PHE A 413 12.79 16.40 19.85
CA PHE A 413 13.49 17.69 19.96
C PHE A 413 12.59 18.85 19.55
N GLU A 414 13.04 20.06 19.86
CA GLU A 414 12.36 21.28 19.44
C GLU A 414 12.65 21.59 17.96
N ILE A 415 11.60 22.01 17.25
CA ILE A 415 11.64 22.39 15.83
C ILE A 415 10.54 23.40 15.52
N GLY A 416 10.88 24.45 14.78
CA GLY A 416 9.93 25.46 14.29
C GLY A 416 9.17 25.00 13.06
N ASP A 417 8.07 25.69 12.72
CA ASP A 417 7.32 25.42 11.49
C ASP A 417 8.20 25.66 10.25
N ASP A 418 8.97 26.76 10.24
CA ASP A 418 9.86 27.12 9.15
C ASP A 418 10.90 26.04 8.84
N GLU A 419 11.47 25.40 9.86
CA GLU A 419 12.46 24.34 9.67
C GLU A 419 11.84 23.09 9.02
N LEU A 420 10.63 22.69 9.44
CA LEU A 420 9.91 21.56 8.81
C LEU A 420 9.55 21.86 7.35
N VAL A 421 9.06 23.06 7.08
CA VAL A 421 8.70 23.49 5.72
C VAL A 421 9.94 23.60 4.85
N HIS A 422 11.01 24.25 5.33
CA HIS A 422 12.27 24.35 4.60
C HIS A 422 12.90 22.98 4.34
N TYR A 423 12.80 22.04 5.28
CA TYR A 423 13.26 20.66 5.05
C TYR A 423 12.51 20.02 3.88
N ALA A 424 11.18 20.08 3.89
CA ALA A 424 10.35 19.52 2.82
C ALA A 424 10.63 20.19 1.47
N LEU A 425 10.71 21.52 1.41
CA LEU A 425 11.01 22.26 0.17
C LEU A 425 12.40 21.95 -0.38
N ASN A 426 13.42 21.88 0.48
CA ASN A 426 14.77 21.50 0.05
C ASN A 426 14.83 20.05 -0.46
N LYS A 427 14.10 19.14 0.19
CA LYS A 427 13.98 17.75 -0.26
C LYS A 427 13.33 17.66 -1.63
N ILE A 428 12.29 18.44 -1.91
CA ILE A 428 11.63 18.47 -3.23
C ILE A 428 12.59 18.95 -4.33
N LEU A 429 13.46 19.92 -4.02
CA LEU A 429 14.48 20.39 -4.97
C LEU A 429 15.61 19.36 -5.18
N ARG A 430 15.80 18.43 -4.24
CA ARG A 430 16.89 17.43 -4.25
C ARG A 430 16.39 16.07 -3.74
N PRO A 431 15.43 15.44 -4.45
CA PRO A 431 14.70 14.27 -3.93
C PRO A 431 15.59 13.04 -3.72
N GLN A 432 16.76 13.03 -4.39
CA GLN A 432 17.78 11.99 -4.36
C GLN A 432 18.64 11.98 -3.09
N ILE A 433 18.64 13.07 -2.29
CA ILE A 433 19.47 13.16 -1.07
C ILE A 433 18.83 12.31 0.02
N LEU A 434 19.57 11.37 0.59
CA LEU A 434 19.16 10.64 1.80
C LEU A 434 19.43 11.49 3.06
N PRO A 435 18.70 11.27 4.17
CA PRO A 435 18.99 11.91 5.45
C PRO A 435 20.48 11.81 5.81
N ALA A 436 21.13 12.95 6.03
CA ALA A 436 22.56 13.01 6.31
C ALA A 436 22.91 12.74 7.78
N ASN A 437 21.93 12.88 8.68
CA ASN A 437 22.12 12.73 10.12
C ASN A 437 20.84 12.26 10.82
N GLN A 438 20.96 11.94 12.10
CA GLN A 438 19.86 11.38 12.89
C GLN A 438 18.67 12.35 13.03
N ARG A 439 18.90 13.67 13.05
CA ARG A 439 17.81 14.67 13.13
C ARG A 439 16.93 14.58 11.89
N GLU A 440 17.53 14.49 10.71
CA GLU A 440 16.83 14.37 9.43
C GLU A 440 16.08 13.03 9.33
N VAL A 441 16.68 11.92 9.81
CA VAL A 441 15.98 10.63 9.91
C VAL A 441 14.71 10.75 10.76
N PHE A 442 14.74 11.49 11.87
CA PHE A 442 13.54 11.72 12.67
C PHE A 442 12.52 12.62 11.98
N ILE A 443 12.96 13.66 11.26
CA ILE A 443 12.06 14.53 10.48
C ILE A 443 11.34 13.72 9.39
N GLU A 444 12.06 12.98 8.56
CA GLU A 444 11.44 12.11 7.54
C GLU A 444 10.58 11.01 8.17
N GLY A 445 11.00 10.48 9.31
CA GLY A 445 10.19 9.55 10.09
C GLY A 445 8.87 10.15 10.59
N ALA A 446 8.80 11.46 10.87
CA ALA A 446 7.55 12.12 11.22
C ALA A 446 6.61 12.22 10.01
N PHE A 447 7.15 12.58 8.84
CA PHE A 447 6.40 12.54 7.57
C PHE A 447 5.90 11.13 7.26
N GLY A 448 6.75 10.11 7.41
CA GLY A 448 6.40 8.71 7.15
C GLY A 448 5.23 8.23 8.01
N ARG A 449 5.21 8.62 9.29
CA ARG A 449 4.09 8.33 10.19
C ARG A 449 2.80 9.01 9.74
N GLU A 450 2.85 10.28 9.35
CA GLU A 450 1.67 11.01 8.88
C GLU A 450 1.10 10.44 7.57
N ILE A 451 1.97 9.98 6.67
CA ILE A 451 1.60 9.28 5.44
C ILE A 451 0.87 7.98 5.81
N LEU A 452 1.54 7.08 6.55
CA LEU A 452 0.98 5.77 6.91
C LEU A 452 -0.33 5.90 7.69
N LEU A 453 -0.48 6.91 8.55
CA LEU A 453 -1.71 7.17 9.30
C LEU A 453 -2.89 7.51 8.39
N ARG A 454 -2.64 8.32 7.35
CA ARG A 454 -3.67 8.68 6.35
C ARG A 454 -4.05 7.49 5.50
N LEU A 455 -3.07 6.78 4.96
CA LEU A 455 -3.33 5.60 4.15
C LEU A 455 -4.08 4.54 4.96
N GLY A 456 -3.69 4.30 6.22
CA GLY A 456 -4.37 3.37 7.11
C GLY A 456 -5.81 3.77 7.40
N SER A 457 -6.06 5.05 7.66
CA SER A 457 -7.42 5.57 7.87
C SER A 457 -8.30 5.45 6.61
N GLN A 458 -7.72 5.70 5.43
CA GLN A 458 -8.43 5.59 4.15
C GLN A 458 -8.68 4.13 3.76
N LEU A 459 -7.73 3.23 4.02
CA LEU A 459 -7.90 1.80 3.78
C LEU A 459 -9.00 1.22 4.69
N HIS A 460 -9.00 1.61 5.97
CA HIS A 460 -10.05 1.24 6.91
C HIS A 460 -11.44 1.63 6.40
N SER A 461 -11.60 2.86 5.88
CA SER A 461 -12.91 3.29 5.35
C SER A 461 -13.36 2.51 4.11
N GLN A 462 -12.42 2.02 3.29
CA GLN A 462 -12.73 1.17 2.13
C GLN A 462 -13.18 -0.24 2.53
N THR A 463 -12.51 -0.85 3.51
CA THR A 463 -12.83 -2.23 3.94
C THR A 463 -14.18 -2.33 4.66
N HIS A 464 -14.68 -1.23 5.24
CA HIS A 464 -15.90 -1.22 6.08
C HIS A 464 -17.14 -0.65 5.39
N ALA A 465 -17.11 -0.40 4.08
CA ALA A 465 -18.26 0.09 3.30
C ALA A 465 -19.46 -0.89 3.22
N GLY A 466 -19.48 -1.97 4.03
CA GLY A 466 -20.58 -2.92 4.14
C GLY A 466 -20.78 -3.61 5.51
N GLN A 467 -19.94 -3.37 6.53
CA GLN A 467 -20.09 -4.00 7.86
C GLN A 467 -19.93 -2.99 9.01
N ARG A 468 -21.00 -2.82 9.79
CA ARG A 468 -21.17 -1.74 10.78
C ARG A 468 -20.37 -1.86 12.09
N ASN A 469 -19.35 -2.73 12.24
CA ASN A 469 -18.74 -2.94 13.58
C ASN A 469 -17.26 -3.45 13.68
N GLY A 470 -16.46 -3.51 12.61
CA GLY A 470 -15.12 -4.15 12.68
C GLY A 470 -13.95 -3.15 12.74
N GLN A 471 -12.98 -3.35 13.63
CA GLN A 471 -11.64 -2.75 13.43
C GLN A 471 -11.00 -3.36 12.18
N PHE A 472 -10.18 -2.59 11.43
CA PHE A 472 -9.34 -3.17 10.39
C PHE A 472 -8.34 -4.12 11.05
N ASP A 473 -8.43 -5.42 10.74
CA ASP A 473 -7.78 -6.50 11.47
C ASP A 473 -6.76 -7.21 10.59
N TYR A 474 -5.53 -7.30 11.08
CA TYR A 474 -4.45 -8.06 10.46
C TYR A 474 -3.57 -8.61 11.58
N ASN A 475 -3.06 -9.83 11.37
CA ASN A 475 -2.17 -10.52 12.30
C ASN A 475 -0.72 -10.55 11.81
N ARG A 476 -0.45 -10.03 10.61
CA ARG A 476 0.89 -9.84 10.06
C ARG A 476 1.02 -8.48 9.42
N LEU A 477 2.08 -7.75 9.78
CA LEU A 477 2.44 -6.45 9.24
C LEU A 477 3.85 -6.49 8.64
N ILE A 478 3.95 -6.17 7.35
CA ILE A 478 5.20 -6.20 6.58
C ILE A 478 5.54 -4.77 6.15
N GLY A 479 6.74 -4.30 6.46
CA GLY A 479 7.29 -3.07 5.90
C GLY A 479 8.10 -3.32 4.62
N VAL A 480 7.93 -2.47 3.61
CA VAL A 480 8.64 -2.50 2.33
C VAL A 480 9.04 -1.07 1.93
N GLY A 481 10.17 -0.90 1.24
CA GLY A 481 10.57 0.36 0.60
C GLY A 481 11.81 1.02 1.20
N GLY A 482 12.48 1.85 0.37
CA GLY A 482 13.77 2.50 0.68
C GLY A 482 13.85 3.18 2.04
N PRO A 483 12.95 4.14 2.33
CA PRO A 483 12.90 4.80 3.62
C PRO A 483 12.83 3.88 4.85
N LEU A 484 12.24 2.68 4.72
CA LEU A 484 12.13 1.72 5.82
C LEU A 484 13.39 0.88 6.02
N VAL A 485 14.19 0.65 4.97
CA VAL A 485 15.39 -0.21 5.04
C VAL A 485 16.70 0.57 5.19
N ASN A 486 16.69 1.88 4.92
CA ASN A 486 17.85 2.76 5.07
C ASN A 486 17.93 3.42 6.46
N ILE A 487 17.18 2.90 7.44
CA ILE A 487 17.16 3.34 8.84
C ILE A 487 17.39 2.14 9.75
N ASN A 488 17.64 2.38 11.05
CA ASN A 488 17.81 1.27 11.99
C ASN A 488 16.52 0.44 12.09
N ILE A 489 16.66 -0.88 12.28
CA ILE A 489 15.53 -1.83 12.35
C ILE A 489 14.45 -1.43 13.37
N TRP A 490 14.85 -0.85 14.50
CA TRP A 490 13.92 -0.37 15.52
C TRP A 490 13.16 0.89 15.10
N GLN A 491 13.80 1.77 14.31
CA GLN A 491 13.15 2.95 13.75
C GLN A 491 12.10 2.53 12.72
N ALA A 492 12.40 1.52 11.90
CA ALA A 492 11.44 0.92 10.98
C ALA A 492 10.24 0.32 11.73
N ALA A 493 10.49 -0.43 12.81
CA ALA A 493 9.43 -0.97 13.66
C ALA A 493 8.52 0.12 14.24
N LEU A 494 9.12 1.17 14.82
CA LEU A 494 8.36 2.32 15.32
C LEU A 494 7.61 3.04 14.21
N LEU A 495 8.21 3.25 13.04
CA LEU A 495 7.54 3.91 11.91
C LEU A 495 6.23 3.19 11.53
N LEU A 496 6.28 1.86 11.44
CA LEU A 496 5.14 1.00 11.12
C LEU A 496 4.10 1.01 12.25
N LEU A 497 4.51 0.80 13.51
CA LEU A 497 3.60 0.76 14.65
C LEU A 497 2.95 2.12 14.94
N ASP A 498 3.69 3.21 14.78
CA ASP A 498 3.22 4.59 15.01
C ASP A 498 2.34 5.08 13.87
N GLY A 499 2.73 4.77 12.64
CA GLY A 499 2.02 5.18 11.43
C GLY A 499 0.70 4.44 11.25
N LEU A 500 0.67 3.13 11.49
CA LEU A 500 -0.52 2.30 11.25
C LEU A 500 -1.35 2.06 12.50
N GLN A 501 -0.77 2.25 13.69
CA GLN A 501 -1.45 2.09 14.98
C GLN A 501 -2.27 0.78 15.05
N PRO A 502 -1.64 -0.39 14.79
CA PRO A 502 -2.36 -1.67 14.81
C PRO A 502 -3.04 -1.89 16.16
N PRO A 503 -4.28 -2.42 16.19
CA PRO A 503 -4.91 -2.84 17.44
C PRO A 503 -4.32 -4.13 18.01
N GLY A 504 -3.26 -4.68 17.39
CA GLY A 504 -2.80 -6.06 17.56
C GLY A 504 -3.64 -7.03 16.72
N GLY A 505 -3.18 -8.27 16.55
CA GLY A 505 -4.02 -9.29 15.89
C GLY A 505 -5.30 -9.48 16.68
N THR A 506 -6.47 -9.13 16.14
CA THR A 506 -7.63 -8.93 17.02
C THR A 506 -8.10 -10.20 17.68
N GLU A 507 -7.85 -11.37 17.09
CA GLU A 507 -8.25 -12.67 17.63
C GLU A 507 -7.32 -13.12 18.76
N THR A 508 -6.01 -13.08 18.52
CA THR A 508 -4.99 -13.67 19.41
C THR A 508 -4.30 -12.65 20.31
N GLY A 509 -4.41 -11.36 19.96
CA GLY A 509 -3.64 -10.25 20.52
C GLY A 509 -2.20 -10.16 20.01
N LEU A 510 -1.78 -11.09 19.15
CA LEU A 510 -0.44 -11.18 18.59
C LEU A 510 -0.40 -10.63 17.17
N LEU A 511 0.52 -9.72 16.91
CA LEU A 511 0.85 -9.21 15.58
C LEU A 511 2.29 -9.61 15.24
N GLU A 512 2.48 -10.25 14.10
CA GLU A 512 3.81 -10.51 13.55
C GLU A 512 4.31 -9.31 12.76
N LEU A 513 5.48 -8.78 13.14
CA LEU A 513 6.11 -7.65 12.46
C LEU A 513 7.34 -8.10 11.67
N GLU A 514 7.32 -7.84 10.37
CA GLU A 514 8.34 -8.26 9.41
C GLU A 514 8.77 -7.09 8.52
N LEU A 515 9.97 -7.17 7.95
CA LEU A 515 10.57 -6.16 7.08
C LEU A 515 11.19 -6.83 5.87
N ASP A 516 10.90 -6.33 4.67
CA ASP A 516 11.61 -6.69 3.44
C ASP A 516 12.94 -5.91 3.37
N SER A 517 13.89 -6.27 4.24
CA SER A 517 15.16 -5.55 4.40
C SER A 517 16.03 -5.60 3.14
N THR A 518 15.86 -6.63 2.31
CA THR A 518 16.59 -6.86 1.06
C THR A 518 15.84 -6.39 -0.18
N MET A 519 14.62 -5.83 -0.03
CA MET A 519 13.74 -5.39 -1.13
C MET A 519 13.44 -6.48 -2.16
N LEU A 520 13.23 -7.70 -1.70
CA LEU A 520 12.94 -8.85 -2.54
C LEU A 520 11.45 -9.04 -2.82
N MET A 521 10.54 -8.31 -2.17
CA MET A 521 9.11 -8.51 -2.33
C MET A 521 8.62 -8.10 -3.73
N ALA A 522 9.08 -6.95 -4.23
CA ALA A 522 8.82 -6.51 -5.60
C ALA A 522 9.44 -7.47 -6.63
N ALA A 523 10.70 -7.88 -6.40
CA ALA A 523 11.38 -8.82 -7.27
C ALA A 523 10.66 -10.19 -7.32
N SER A 524 10.23 -10.71 -6.17
CA SER A 524 9.48 -11.96 -6.06
C SER A 524 8.17 -11.88 -6.85
N GLY A 525 7.44 -10.77 -6.73
CA GLY A 525 6.19 -10.58 -7.46
C GLY A 525 6.39 -10.45 -8.98
N ALA A 526 7.45 -9.77 -9.43
CA ALA A 526 7.80 -9.70 -10.85
C ALA A 526 8.21 -11.07 -11.39
N LEU A 527 8.99 -11.83 -10.61
CA LEU A 527 9.40 -13.18 -10.93
C LEU A 527 8.22 -14.16 -10.97
N ALA A 528 7.20 -13.98 -10.12
CA ALA A 528 6.06 -14.88 -10.03
C ALA A 528 5.26 -14.99 -11.34
N VAL A 529 5.26 -13.95 -12.17
CA VAL A 529 4.60 -13.97 -13.50
C VAL A 529 5.34 -14.88 -14.49
N PHE A 530 6.66 -15.05 -14.30
CA PHE A 530 7.54 -15.80 -15.18
C PHE A 530 7.85 -17.21 -14.64
N ASN A 531 8.22 -17.30 -13.36
CA ASN A 531 8.56 -18.51 -12.63
C ASN A 531 7.97 -18.47 -11.19
N PRO A 532 6.72 -18.93 -11.00
CA PRO A 532 6.05 -18.94 -9.69
C PRO A 532 6.81 -19.72 -8.61
N ASN A 533 7.50 -20.80 -8.97
CA ASN A 533 8.25 -21.62 -8.02
C ASN A 533 9.46 -20.84 -7.49
N ALA A 534 10.23 -20.20 -8.38
CA ALA A 534 11.36 -19.38 -7.98
C ALA A 534 10.94 -18.22 -7.06
N ALA A 535 9.83 -17.56 -7.39
CA ALA A 535 9.25 -16.51 -6.55
C ALA A 535 8.85 -17.04 -5.15
N ALA A 536 8.20 -18.20 -5.06
CA ALA A 536 7.78 -18.78 -3.79
C ALA A 536 8.97 -19.16 -2.89
N TYR A 537 10.05 -19.72 -3.47
CA TYR A 537 11.28 -20.04 -2.73
C TYR A 537 11.97 -18.77 -2.23
N LEU A 538 12.27 -17.84 -3.14
CA LEU A 538 12.91 -16.56 -2.80
C LEU A 538 12.15 -15.83 -1.69
N PHE A 539 10.83 -15.80 -1.82
CA PHE A 539 9.99 -15.10 -0.86
C PHE A 539 9.96 -15.76 0.51
N ARG A 540 9.79 -17.09 0.57
CA ARG A 540 9.66 -17.81 1.86
C ARG A 540 10.95 -17.83 2.66
N TYR A 541 12.09 -17.88 1.99
CA TYR A 541 13.35 -18.14 2.67
C TYR A 541 14.30 -16.95 2.73
N ASP A 542 14.22 -15.99 1.79
CA ASP A 542 15.20 -14.92 1.69
C ASP A 542 14.60 -13.50 1.81
N CYS A 543 13.29 -13.33 1.59
CA CYS A 543 12.67 -12.00 1.50
C CYS A 543 12.38 -11.35 2.86
N LEU A 544 11.70 -12.05 3.79
CA LEU A 544 11.17 -11.43 4.99
C LEU A 544 12.08 -11.58 6.20
N HIS A 545 12.52 -10.45 6.74
CA HIS A 545 13.24 -10.39 8.00
C HIS A 545 12.26 -10.14 9.16
N ARG A 546 12.19 -11.07 10.10
CA ARG A 546 11.30 -10.96 11.27
C ARG A 546 11.85 -9.95 12.28
N LEU A 547 11.12 -8.84 12.45
CA LEU A 547 11.43 -7.86 13.50
C LEU A 547 11.02 -8.39 14.87
N GLY A 548 9.86 -9.04 14.96
CA GLY A 548 9.45 -9.78 16.16
C GLY A 548 7.95 -9.77 16.40
N PRO A 549 7.47 -10.61 17.32
CA PRO A 549 6.09 -10.59 17.78
C PRO A 549 5.77 -9.31 18.55
N VAL A 550 4.57 -8.78 18.33
CA VAL A 550 4.05 -7.58 19.00
C VAL A 550 2.75 -7.91 19.73
N ILE A 551 2.69 -7.57 21.02
CA ILE A 551 1.48 -7.62 21.84
C ILE A 551 1.00 -6.20 22.07
N VAL A 552 -0.27 -5.94 21.74
CA VAL A 552 -0.93 -4.64 21.94
C VAL A 552 -2.09 -4.81 22.92
N PRO A 553 -1.96 -4.33 24.17
CA PRO A 553 -3.08 -4.26 25.10
C PRO A 553 -4.14 -3.25 24.62
N ILE A 554 -5.37 -3.71 24.43
CA ILE A 554 -6.50 -2.90 23.99
C ILE A 554 -7.27 -2.43 25.23
N GLY A 555 -7.28 -1.13 25.49
CA GLY A 555 -8.00 -0.54 26.62
C GLY A 555 -7.58 0.90 26.87
N GLU A 556 -8.12 1.48 27.93
CA GLU A 556 -7.75 2.81 28.39
C GLU A 556 -7.40 2.80 29.87
N GLY A 557 -6.43 3.63 30.25
CA GLY A 557 -6.01 3.84 31.63
C GLY A 557 -5.32 5.19 31.80
N SER A 558 -4.85 5.46 33.01
CA SER A 558 -4.02 6.63 33.30
C SER A 558 -2.61 6.40 32.78
N LEU A 559 -2.00 7.40 32.12
CA LEU A 559 -0.61 7.31 31.68
C LEU A 559 0.31 6.97 32.86
N GLY A 560 1.20 6.00 32.67
CA GLY A 560 2.11 5.50 33.70
C GLY A 560 1.53 4.43 34.65
N SER A 561 0.21 4.21 34.66
CA SER A 561 -0.38 3.09 35.43
C SER A 561 -0.10 1.74 34.75
N PRO A 562 0.01 0.62 35.48
CA PRO A 562 0.18 -0.70 34.86
C PRO A 562 -0.92 -1.01 33.83
N ALA A 563 -0.53 -1.48 32.64
CA ALA A 563 -1.48 -1.95 31.63
C ALA A 563 -1.53 -3.48 31.57
N VAL A 564 -0.36 -4.12 31.64
CA VAL A 564 -0.21 -5.56 31.51
C VAL A 564 1.02 -6.06 32.25
N THR A 565 0.94 -7.25 32.82
CA THR A 565 2.10 -8.02 33.30
C THR A 565 2.32 -9.21 32.39
N VAL A 566 3.51 -9.33 31.83
CA VAL A 566 3.91 -10.40 30.91
C VAL A 566 4.97 -11.25 31.58
N LYS A 567 4.73 -12.56 31.63
CA LYS A 567 5.72 -13.58 32.00
C LYS A 567 6.02 -14.41 30.75
N MET A 568 7.28 -14.40 30.34
CA MET A 568 7.79 -15.15 29.19
C MET A 568 8.67 -16.29 29.68
N THR A 569 8.40 -17.51 29.24
CA THR A 569 9.19 -18.70 29.55
C THR A 569 9.73 -19.29 28.25
N THR A 570 11.04 -19.22 28.05
CA THR A 570 11.73 -19.81 26.88
C THR A 570 11.74 -21.34 26.95
N GLU A 571 11.94 -22.01 25.81
CA GLU A 571 12.12 -23.48 25.77
C GLU A 571 13.29 -23.98 26.63
N ARG A 572 14.30 -23.12 26.87
CA ARG A 572 15.43 -23.41 27.75
C ARG A 572 15.12 -23.20 29.24
N GLY A 573 13.86 -22.93 29.60
CA GLY A 573 13.41 -22.72 30.97
C GLY A 573 13.74 -21.35 31.56
N ARG A 574 14.40 -20.44 30.81
CA ARG A 574 14.63 -19.06 31.26
C ARG A 574 13.31 -18.31 31.34
N VAL A 575 13.05 -17.68 32.49
CA VAL A 575 11.84 -16.90 32.75
C VAL A 575 12.20 -15.42 32.83
N LYS A 576 11.55 -14.60 32.00
CA LYS A 576 11.60 -13.13 32.07
C LYS A 576 10.21 -12.60 32.39
N GLN A 577 10.11 -11.61 33.26
CA GLN A 577 8.83 -11.00 33.65
C GLN A 577 8.93 -9.47 33.64
N ALA A 578 7.91 -8.81 33.10
CA ALA A 578 7.81 -7.36 33.11
C ALA A 578 6.36 -6.90 33.33
N THR A 579 6.21 -5.80 34.08
CA THR A 579 4.96 -5.05 34.15
C THR A 579 5.12 -3.80 33.30
N VAL A 580 4.27 -3.65 32.30
CA VAL A 580 4.37 -2.59 31.28
C VAL A 580 3.34 -1.50 31.57
N PRO A 581 3.77 -0.25 31.84
CA PRO A 581 2.88 0.88 32.03
C PRO A 581 2.11 1.29 30.77
N TYR A 582 0.88 1.75 30.94
CA TYR A 582 0.10 2.40 29.88
C TYR A 582 0.78 3.69 29.42
N GLY A 583 0.89 3.88 28.11
CA GLY A 583 1.66 4.98 27.50
C GLY A 583 3.12 4.64 27.19
N SER A 584 3.56 3.39 27.42
CA SER A 584 4.95 2.95 27.20
C SER A 584 5.06 1.78 26.23
N ILE A 585 6.28 1.55 25.74
CA ILE A 585 6.68 0.38 24.95
C ILE A 585 7.79 -0.36 25.69
N THR A 586 7.84 -1.67 25.61
CA THR A 586 8.87 -2.50 26.27
C THR A 586 9.28 -3.64 25.36
N LEU A 587 10.56 -3.99 25.41
CA LEU A 587 11.13 -5.13 24.68
C LEU A 587 11.56 -6.19 25.69
N LEU A 588 11.15 -7.43 25.46
CA LEU A 588 11.68 -8.59 26.17
C LEU A 588 12.62 -9.35 25.23
N PRO A 589 13.92 -9.52 25.58
CA PRO A 589 14.85 -10.21 24.71
C PRO A 589 14.41 -11.66 24.46
N LEU A 590 14.25 -12.01 23.19
CA LEU A 590 13.91 -13.34 22.70
C LEU A 590 14.57 -13.51 21.34
N ARG A 591 15.54 -14.42 21.23
CA ARG A 591 16.30 -14.58 19.99
C ARG A 591 15.43 -15.17 18.87
N SER A 592 15.82 -14.93 17.63
CA SER A 592 15.06 -15.41 16.45
C SER A 592 15.01 -16.95 16.33
N ASP A 593 16.01 -17.64 16.86
CA ASP A 593 16.11 -19.10 16.94
C ASP A 593 15.38 -19.69 18.16
N GLU A 594 15.05 -18.86 19.16
CA GLU A 594 14.37 -19.28 20.38
C GLU A 594 12.84 -19.17 20.26
N LYS A 595 12.17 -20.08 20.97
CA LYS A 595 10.73 -20.05 21.18
C LYS A 595 10.40 -19.80 22.65
N ALA A 596 9.25 -19.19 22.89
CA ALA A 596 8.75 -18.95 24.23
C ALA A 596 7.23 -19.09 24.35
N SER A 597 6.80 -19.49 25.54
CA SER A 597 5.41 -19.41 25.99
C SER A 597 5.19 -18.13 26.82
N LEU A 598 4.00 -17.56 26.70
CA LEU A 598 3.60 -16.34 27.40
C LEU A 598 2.46 -16.61 28.38
N GLU A 599 2.52 -15.93 29.51
CA GLU A 599 1.41 -15.70 30.43
C GLU A 599 1.24 -14.19 30.59
N ILE A 600 0.12 -13.67 30.10
CA ILE A 600 -0.16 -12.24 29.97
C ILE A 600 -1.38 -11.89 30.83
N LYS A 601 -1.17 -11.10 31.88
CA LYS A 601 -2.21 -10.62 32.78
C LYS A 601 -2.48 -9.13 32.51
N PRO A 602 -3.53 -8.76 31.76
CA PRO A 602 -3.93 -7.37 31.61
C PRO A 602 -4.57 -6.86 32.90
N GLU A 603 -4.44 -5.55 33.16
CA GLU A 603 -5.23 -4.89 34.20
C GLU A 603 -6.71 -4.79 33.79
N GLY A 604 -7.61 -4.53 34.76
CA GLY A 604 -9.07 -4.69 34.59
C GLY A 604 -9.70 -3.91 33.43
N ASN A 605 -9.09 -2.82 32.96
CA ASN A 605 -9.59 -2.03 31.83
C ASN A 605 -9.03 -2.45 30.46
N PHE A 606 -8.05 -3.35 30.45
CA PHE A 606 -7.34 -3.79 29.26
C PHE A 606 -7.71 -5.23 28.90
N ARG A 607 -7.61 -5.55 27.61
CA ARG A 607 -7.73 -6.89 27.06
C ARG A 607 -6.61 -7.18 26.06
N ILE A 608 -6.40 -8.45 25.77
CA ILE A 608 -5.49 -8.94 24.72
C ILE A 608 -6.36 -9.67 23.69
N GLY A 609 -6.32 -9.23 22.43
CA GLY A 609 -7.18 -9.78 21.38
C GLY A 609 -8.67 -9.75 21.76
N ARG A 610 -9.41 -10.83 21.48
CA ARG A 610 -10.85 -10.97 21.82
C ARG A 610 -11.10 -11.42 23.25
N VAL A 611 -10.06 -11.68 24.04
CA VAL A 611 -10.21 -12.16 25.41
C VAL A 611 -10.87 -11.07 26.28
N ALA A 612 -11.71 -11.47 27.24
CA ALA A 612 -12.38 -10.53 28.14
C ALA A 612 -11.38 -9.68 28.92
N ARG A 613 -11.75 -8.44 29.25
CA ARG A 613 -10.88 -7.52 30.00
C ARG A 613 -10.42 -8.11 31.33
N GLY A 614 -9.19 -7.83 31.74
CA GLY A 614 -8.57 -8.32 32.97
C GLY A 614 -8.32 -9.84 33.02
N SER A 615 -8.70 -10.59 31.98
CA SER A 615 -8.56 -12.05 31.97
C SER A 615 -7.16 -12.47 31.55
N LEU A 616 -6.63 -13.48 32.22
CA LEU A 616 -5.32 -14.06 31.92
C LEU A 616 -5.30 -14.70 30.54
N VAL A 617 -4.29 -14.39 29.74
CA VAL A 617 -4.03 -15.01 28.44
C VAL A 617 -2.78 -15.87 28.54
N ARG A 618 -2.84 -17.09 28.02
CA ARG A 618 -1.72 -18.03 28.00
C ARG A 618 -1.49 -18.51 26.57
N THR A 619 -0.23 -18.69 26.21
CA THR A 619 0.12 -19.44 24.99
C THR A 619 -0.39 -20.87 25.11
N ALA A 620 -1.08 -21.35 24.08
CA ALA A 620 -1.51 -22.74 24.02
C ALA A 620 -0.28 -23.67 23.87
N ALA A 621 -0.37 -24.89 24.39
CA ALA A 621 0.71 -25.87 24.26
C ALA A 621 1.03 -26.14 22.78
N GLY A 622 2.32 -26.13 22.40
CA GLY A 622 2.75 -26.31 21.02
C GLY A 622 2.53 -25.10 20.11
N GLN A 623 2.13 -23.95 20.66
CA GLN A 623 1.96 -22.67 19.96
C GLN A 623 2.96 -21.63 20.45
N GLU A 624 4.15 -22.07 20.88
CA GLU A 624 5.22 -21.20 21.32
C GLU A 624 5.62 -20.24 20.19
N MET A 625 5.69 -18.96 20.53
CA MET A 625 6.05 -17.92 19.57
C MET A 625 7.58 -17.86 19.43
N ARG A 626 8.05 -17.51 18.23
CA ARG A 626 9.46 -17.27 17.96
C ARG A 626 9.81 -15.80 18.18
N GLY A 627 11.03 -15.53 18.61
CA GLY A 627 11.58 -14.18 18.64
C GLY A 627 11.82 -13.57 17.26
N GLY A 628 12.38 -12.37 17.26
CA GLY A 628 12.81 -11.66 16.07
C GLY A 628 14.00 -10.76 16.39
N ALA A 629 14.42 -9.93 15.44
CA ALA A 629 15.55 -9.02 15.62
C ALA A 629 15.42 -8.05 16.81
N LEU A 630 14.19 -7.75 17.25
CA LEU A 630 13.87 -6.88 18.38
C LEU A 630 13.32 -7.63 19.61
N GLY A 631 13.27 -8.97 19.56
CA GLY A 631 12.63 -9.79 20.59
C GLY A 631 11.11 -9.67 20.61
N LEU A 632 10.50 -9.81 21.78
CA LEU A 632 9.07 -9.60 21.99
C LEU A 632 8.80 -8.13 22.30
N ILE A 633 7.93 -7.50 21.50
CA ILE A 633 7.51 -6.10 21.67
C ILE A 633 6.18 -6.06 22.42
N ILE A 634 6.13 -5.34 23.54
CA ILE A 634 4.89 -5.01 24.25
C ILE A 634 4.60 -3.53 24.04
N ASP A 635 3.62 -3.20 23.21
CA ASP A 635 3.24 -1.82 22.91
C ASP A 635 1.96 -1.43 23.66
N ALA A 636 2.14 -0.85 24.85
CA ALA A 636 1.06 -0.38 25.71
C ALA A 636 0.78 1.13 25.54
N ARG A 637 1.20 1.75 24.42
CA ARG A 637 1.06 3.22 24.21
C ARG A 637 -0.37 3.68 23.93
N GLY A 638 -1.29 2.72 23.75
CA GLY A 638 -2.68 2.99 23.40
C GLY A 638 -2.89 3.17 21.90
N ARG A 639 -4.15 3.08 21.48
CA ARG A 639 -4.61 3.23 20.10
C ARG A 639 -5.95 4.01 20.13
N PRO A 640 -6.01 5.30 19.72
CA PRO A 640 -4.88 6.09 19.24
C PRO A 640 -3.84 6.37 20.34
N ILE A 641 -2.58 6.57 19.95
CA ILE A 641 -1.47 6.94 20.85
C ILE A 641 -1.80 8.28 21.53
N LYS A 642 -1.72 8.31 22.87
CA LYS A 642 -1.98 9.52 23.66
C LYS A 642 -0.68 10.25 23.95
N PHE A 643 -0.56 11.46 23.39
CA PHE A 643 0.57 12.36 23.64
C PHE A 643 0.31 13.25 24.86
N ALA A 644 1.38 13.58 25.59
CA ALA A 644 1.32 14.65 26.58
C ALA A 644 0.90 15.99 25.94
N THR A 645 0.07 16.75 26.67
CA THR A 645 -0.40 18.07 26.24
C THR A 645 0.72 19.11 26.30
N ASP A 646 1.54 19.07 27.35
CA ASP A 646 2.75 19.88 27.48
C ASP A 646 3.82 19.43 26.47
N LEU A 647 4.43 20.40 25.79
CA LEU A 647 5.40 20.14 24.71
C LEU A 647 6.70 19.53 25.24
N ALA A 648 7.19 19.94 26.40
CA ALA A 648 8.41 19.40 26.97
C ALA A 648 8.21 17.95 27.44
N GLN A 649 7.08 17.68 28.11
CA GLN A 649 6.69 16.33 28.50
C GLN A 649 6.48 15.42 27.29
N ARG A 650 5.90 15.94 26.19
CA ARG A 650 5.74 15.17 24.95
C ARG A 650 7.09 14.76 24.36
N ARG A 651 8.07 15.66 24.33
CA ARG A 651 9.42 15.33 23.83
C ARG A 651 10.08 14.25 24.68
N LEU A 652 10.00 14.36 26.00
CA LEU A 652 10.52 13.33 26.91
C LEU A 652 9.80 12.00 26.73
N GLN A 653 8.47 12.03 26.52
CA GLN A 653 7.68 10.84 26.22
C GLN A 653 8.17 10.14 24.94
N VAL A 654 8.32 10.88 23.83
CA VAL A 654 8.83 10.33 22.57
C VAL A 654 10.26 9.81 22.72
N GLN A 655 11.13 10.57 23.39
CA GLN A 655 12.50 10.16 23.67
C GLN A 655 12.55 8.85 24.45
N SER A 656 11.70 8.69 25.47
CA SER A 656 11.64 7.45 26.26
C SER A 656 11.28 6.22 25.41
N TRP A 657 10.45 6.37 24.37
CA TRP A 657 10.12 5.27 23.47
C TRP A 657 11.30 4.86 22.58
N HIS A 658 12.19 5.80 22.25
CA HIS A 658 13.41 5.51 21.49
C HIS A 658 14.47 4.84 22.37
N GLU A 659 14.63 5.30 23.61
CA GLU A 659 15.64 4.81 24.55
C GLU A 659 15.47 3.33 24.91
N VAL A 660 14.24 2.79 24.85
CA VAL A 660 13.96 1.36 25.07
C VAL A 660 14.80 0.47 24.14
N TYR A 661 15.04 0.89 22.90
CA TYR A 661 15.81 0.11 21.94
C TYR A 661 17.31 0.20 22.20
N SER A 662 17.82 1.38 22.55
CA SER A 662 19.22 1.55 22.94
C SER A 662 19.58 0.69 24.16
N LEU A 663 18.69 0.64 25.16
CA LEU A 663 18.87 -0.20 26.34
C LEU A 663 18.81 -1.69 26.01
N ALA A 664 17.89 -2.11 25.14
CA ALA A 664 17.79 -3.51 24.73
C ALA A 664 19.04 -3.98 23.96
N LEU A 665 19.60 -3.14 23.10
CA LEU A 665 20.86 -3.44 22.38
C LEU A 665 22.04 -3.60 23.35
N GLN A 666 22.18 -2.68 24.32
CA GLN A 666 23.20 -2.79 25.37
C GLN A 666 23.04 -4.05 26.23
N GLN A 667 21.79 -4.45 26.53
CA GLN A 667 21.52 -5.67 27.29
C GLN A 667 21.87 -6.93 26.48
N ALA A 668 21.59 -6.96 25.18
CA ALA A 668 21.95 -8.07 24.31
C ALA A 668 23.47 -8.26 24.21
N GLU A 669 24.23 -7.16 24.05
CA GLU A 669 25.71 -7.21 24.03
C GLU A 669 26.28 -7.74 25.36
N ASN A 670 25.68 -7.35 26.48
CA ASN A 670 26.13 -7.81 27.80
C ASN A 670 25.75 -9.28 28.07
N GLU A 671 24.58 -9.76 27.65
CA GLU A 671 24.17 -11.17 27.76
C GLU A 671 25.05 -12.10 26.89
N ASP A 672 25.55 -11.64 25.73
CA ASP A 672 26.49 -12.40 24.90
C ASP A 672 27.93 -12.45 25.50
N THR A 673 28.32 -11.46 26.32
CA THR A 673 29.60 -11.49 27.06
C THR A 673 29.56 -12.29 28.36
N SER A 674 28.36 -12.55 28.91
CA SER A 674 28.19 -13.55 29.97
C SER A 674 28.08 -14.94 29.34
N SER A 675 29.16 -15.37 28.67
CA SER A 675 29.30 -16.77 28.28
C SER A 675 29.33 -17.60 29.57
N ASP A 676 28.30 -18.42 29.77
CA ASP A 676 28.40 -19.65 30.53
C ASP A 676 29.66 -20.39 30.04
N VAL A 677 30.74 -20.28 30.83
CA VAL A 677 31.94 -21.08 30.66
C VAL A 677 31.57 -22.47 31.17
N ASP A 678 31.05 -23.31 30.28
CA ASP A 678 31.06 -24.75 30.48
C ASP A 678 31.76 -25.42 29.29
N TYR A 679 32.92 -25.99 29.61
CA TYR A 679 33.65 -26.92 28.76
C TYR A 679 32.76 -28.12 28.45
N LEU A 680 32.68 -28.54 27.18
CA LEU A 680 33.04 -29.89 26.74
C LEU A 680 32.81 -30.06 25.22
N ASN A 681 33.85 -30.57 24.56
CA ASN A 681 33.80 -31.20 23.24
C ASN A 681 32.63 -32.20 23.14
N MET A 682 31.88 -32.18 22.03
CA MET A 682 31.70 -33.34 21.14
C MET A 682 30.73 -33.04 19.99
N ASP A 683 31.26 -33.29 18.80
CA ASP A 683 30.62 -33.86 17.60
C ASP A 683 29.63 -33.04 16.75
N MET A 684 30.02 -32.88 15.50
CA MET A 684 29.28 -32.27 14.40
C MET A 684 28.26 -33.29 13.87
N GLY A 685 27.02 -33.21 14.36
CA GLY A 685 25.89 -34.00 13.88
C GLY A 685 24.80 -33.11 13.29
N ASN A 686 24.71 -33.10 11.97
CA ASN A 686 23.64 -32.50 11.16
C ASN A 686 22.23 -32.98 11.61
N PRO A 687 21.20 -32.13 11.74
CA PRO A 687 19.83 -32.62 11.80
C PRO A 687 19.11 -32.44 10.47
N SER A 688 18.83 -33.59 9.89
CA SER A 688 17.97 -33.88 8.76
C SER A 688 16.48 -33.58 9.01
N VAL A 689 15.81 -33.35 7.88
CA VAL A 689 14.39 -33.48 7.54
C VAL A 689 13.63 -34.63 8.23
N GLY A 690 12.38 -34.38 8.68
CA GLY A 690 11.25 -35.34 8.49
C GLY A 690 10.46 -35.89 9.71
N GLN A 691 9.26 -35.33 9.95
CA GLN A 691 7.95 -35.97 10.27
C GLN A 691 7.73 -36.85 11.55
N PRO A 692 6.52 -37.42 11.81
CA PRO A 692 5.24 -36.83 12.28
C PRO A 692 4.66 -37.54 13.54
N MET A 693 3.52 -37.07 14.11
CA MET A 693 2.36 -37.85 14.65
C MET A 693 1.62 -37.34 15.92
N THR A 694 0.27 -37.34 15.79
CA THR A 694 -0.83 -37.78 16.69
C THR A 694 -1.27 -37.09 18.01
N GLU A 695 -2.55 -36.66 17.98
CA GLU A 695 -3.71 -36.81 18.90
C GLU A 695 -3.76 -36.39 20.40
N LEU A 696 -4.81 -35.58 20.68
CA LEU A 696 -5.68 -35.27 21.87
C LEU A 696 -5.45 -35.99 23.23
N VAL A 697 -5.68 -35.38 24.42
CA VAL A 697 -6.99 -35.00 25.04
C VAL A 697 -6.84 -33.95 26.18
N THR A 698 -7.97 -33.27 26.43
CA THR A 698 -8.35 -32.12 27.29
C THR A 698 -7.96 -32.04 28.77
N GLY A 699 -7.83 -30.80 29.26
CA GLY A 699 -7.97 -30.42 30.68
C GLY A 699 -8.14 -28.91 30.91
N GLY A 700 -9.37 -28.40 30.83
CA GLY A 700 -9.87 -27.35 31.75
C GLY A 700 -9.40 -25.89 31.64
N GLY A 701 -8.91 -25.40 30.50
CA GLY A 701 -8.72 -23.96 30.25
C GLY A 701 -9.07 -23.62 28.81
N THR A 702 -9.80 -22.52 28.57
CA THR A 702 -10.23 -22.11 27.22
C THR A 702 -9.01 -21.99 26.30
N PRO A 703 -8.83 -22.87 25.28
CA PRO A 703 -7.67 -22.83 24.42
C PRO A 703 -7.77 -21.70 23.39
N LEU A 704 -6.67 -20.99 23.14
CA LEU A 704 -6.52 -20.26 21.87
C LEU A 704 -6.23 -21.29 20.77
N ASN A 705 -7.18 -21.44 19.85
CA ASN A 705 -7.04 -22.29 18.67
C ASN A 705 -6.34 -21.50 17.57
N LEU A 706 -5.18 -21.98 17.11
CA LEU A 706 -4.35 -21.37 16.05
C LEU A 706 -4.25 -22.24 14.79
N ARG A 707 -5.13 -23.24 14.59
CA ARG A 707 -5.66 -23.69 13.26
C ARG A 707 -6.35 -25.05 13.26
N GLY A 708 -7.30 -25.18 12.33
CA GLY A 708 -7.89 -26.44 11.89
C GLY A 708 -7.02 -27.20 10.88
N GLN A 709 -6.74 -28.46 11.22
CA GLN A 709 -6.35 -29.66 10.45
C GLN A 709 -5.25 -29.58 9.35
N PRO A 710 -4.27 -30.50 9.37
CA PRO A 710 -3.42 -30.79 8.21
C PRO A 710 -4.16 -31.66 7.17
N MET A 711 -3.88 -31.45 5.89
CA MET A 711 -4.32 -32.28 4.75
C MET A 711 -3.08 -32.89 4.05
N PRO A 712 -3.23 -33.98 3.26
CA PRO A 712 -2.31 -35.12 3.26
C PRO A 712 -1.02 -34.89 2.46
N GLU A 713 0.00 -35.68 2.81
CA GLU A 713 1.28 -35.79 2.12
C GLU A 713 1.08 -36.17 0.64
N PHE A 714 1.69 -35.41 -0.26
CA PHE A 714 1.85 -35.82 -1.66
C PHE A 714 3.04 -36.77 -1.76
N ASP A 715 2.74 -38.04 -2.03
CA ASP A 715 3.74 -39.07 -2.36
C ASP A 715 4.37 -38.75 -3.73
N ASN A 716 5.68 -38.47 -3.71
CA ASN A 716 6.51 -38.15 -4.88
C ASN A 716 7.11 -39.43 -5.51
N THR A 717 6.37 -40.54 -5.56
CA THR A 717 6.80 -41.71 -6.32
C THR A 717 6.33 -41.65 -7.78
N PRO A 718 7.23 -41.77 -8.77
CA PRO A 718 6.84 -41.83 -10.18
C PRO A 718 6.13 -43.17 -10.47
N PRO A 719 5.12 -43.21 -11.36
CA PRO A 719 4.34 -44.42 -11.59
C PRO A 719 5.17 -45.48 -12.32
N ASN A 720 5.33 -46.64 -11.68
CA ASN A 720 5.96 -47.83 -12.26
C ASN A 720 4.99 -48.50 -13.27
N PRO A 721 5.39 -48.71 -14.54
CA PRO A 721 4.53 -49.33 -15.53
C PRO A 721 4.64 -50.86 -15.44
N ALA A 722 3.65 -51.48 -14.79
CA ALA A 722 3.13 -52.85 -15.00
C ALA A 722 2.87 -53.59 -13.67
N THR A 723 1.61 -53.97 -13.40
CA THR A 723 1.12 -55.36 -13.55
C THR A 723 -0.28 -55.58 -12.93
N LYS A 724 -1.12 -56.24 -13.75
CA LYS A 724 -2.12 -57.30 -13.44
C LYS A 724 -3.41 -57.00 -12.65
N ARG A 725 -4.53 -57.30 -13.33
CA ARG A 725 -5.92 -57.53 -12.84
C ARG A 725 -6.05 -58.72 -11.87
N PRO A 726 -7.15 -58.81 -11.10
CA PRO A 726 -8.30 -59.71 -11.43
C PRO A 726 -9.69 -59.02 -11.26
N ALA A 727 -10.70 -59.21 -12.14
CA ALA A 727 -11.80 -60.22 -12.17
C ALA A 727 -12.69 -60.21 -10.89
N ASP A 728 -14.04 -60.11 -10.86
CA ASP A 728 -15.19 -60.48 -11.72
C ASP A 728 -16.45 -59.61 -11.37
N ARG A 729 -17.20 -59.03 -12.35
CA ARG A 729 -18.62 -59.28 -12.83
C ARG A 729 -19.79 -59.22 -11.82
N PRO A 730 -21.09 -59.03 -12.23
CA PRO A 730 -21.69 -58.88 -13.59
C PRO A 730 -22.61 -57.62 -13.78
N ALA A 731 -22.68 -56.99 -14.95
CA ALA A 731 -23.62 -57.16 -16.09
C ALA A 731 -25.05 -56.61 -15.88
N GLU A 732 -25.41 -55.54 -16.60
CA GLU A 732 -26.76 -55.33 -17.14
C GLU A 732 -26.75 -54.43 -18.38
N ALA A 733 -27.76 -54.61 -19.23
CA ALA A 733 -27.68 -54.53 -20.69
C ALA A 733 -28.00 -53.16 -21.31
N VAL A 734 -27.38 -52.92 -22.46
CA VAL A 734 -27.75 -51.91 -23.48
C VAL A 734 -28.78 -52.51 -24.43
N PRO A 735 -29.71 -51.72 -25.01
CA PRO A 735 -30.20 -51.97 -26.34
C PRO A 735 -29.78 -50.85 -27.32
N GLU A 736 -29.23 -51.30 -28.44
CA GLU A 736 -28.75 -50.53 -29.58
C GLU A 736 -29.85 -50.47 -30.70
N PRO A 737 -29.62 -49.95 -31.93
CA PRO A 737 -30.38 -48.84 -32.50
C PRO A 737 -31.28 -49.22 -33.72
N LYS A 738 -32.01 -48.25 -34.29
CA LYS A 738 -32.61 -48.38 -35.64
C LYS A 738 -32.34 -47.18 -36.54
N LYS A 739 -31.92 -47.51 -37.76
CA LYS A 739 -31.68 -46.66 -38.95
C LYS A 739 -32.97 -46.27 -39.67
N SER A 740 -33.02 -45.08 -40.29
CA SER A 740 -33.58 -44.83 -41.64
C SER A 740 -33.22 -43.42 -42.12
N LYS A 741 -32.37 -43.27 -43.15
CA LYS A 741 -32.68 -43.00 -44.58
C LYS A 741 -33.06 -41.54 -44.95
N ASP A 742 -32.17 -40.97 -45.77
CA ASP A 742 -32.37 -40.11 -46.96
C ASP A 742 -33.26 -38.85 -46.90
N LYS A 743 -32.65 -37.68 -47.17
CA LYS A 743 -32.86 -36.89 -48.41
C LYS A 743 -32.09 -35.55 -48.45
N LYS A 744 -31.27 -35.41 -49.51
CA LYS A 744 -31.09 -34.30 -50.47
C LYS A 744 -31.03 -32.82 -50.02
N GLY A 745 -30.02 -32.12 -50.54
CA GLY A 745 -30.07 -30.69 -50.97
C GLY A 745 -29.00 -29.81 -50.30
N ALA A 746 -27.79 -29.69 -50.83
CA ALA A 746 -27.35 -28.73 -51.86
C ALA A 746 -27.14 -27.26 -51.40
N LYS A 747 -25.87 -26.84 -51.51
CA LYS A 747 -25.31 -25.51 -51.85
C LYS A 747 -25.28 -24.36 -50.81
N ARG A 748 -24.02 -23.96 -50.53
CA ARG A 748 -23.43 -22.59 -50.51
C ARG A 748 -24.21 -21.48 -49.79
N LYS A 749 -23.63 -20.96 -48.70
CA LYS A 749 -22.72 -19.79 -48.73
C LYS A 749 -21.90 -19.76 -47.45
#